data_AF-A0A3A0E593-F1
#
_entry.id   AF-A0A3A0E593-F1
#
_cell.length_a   1.000
_cell.length_b   1.000
_cell.length_c   1.000
_cell.angle_alpha   90.00
_cell.angle_beta   90.00
_cell.angle_gamma   90.00
#
_symmetry.space_group_name_H-M   'P 1'
#
loop_
_entity.id
_entity.type
_entity.pdbx_description
1 polymer ?
#
loop_
_entity_poly.entity_id
_entity_poly.type
_entity_poly.pdbx_seq_one_letter_code
_entity_poly.pdbx_strand_id
1 'polypeptide(L)'
;MTKSRWKLALRACWVVAGGLLGGEPALATGIPIGGFLPLVGIGLTDEFDDDFNFFAVPSSGVSGNLLGAGGVPRYDVALLDTGAAVSLLTRQAYLDFGLNAASPGEPDGYFGTETIAIGGATGTLTASINDPLGLYVNGLQGRTSASPLAMNNALLEGQTNTSTITLPAESELPNVVGLSFASQYATFIRADQPQLFSLGGKTVRTPSIEFKERGSGGQGIVRRAPLALNPGASFQQPPAYILNIEDFDLDNPQENPSVPTILQGGLFLNVNVANNGSQLNNSQFFFDTGADVTVLSELSALQLGYDPVLDTPDFTVAVIGSGGTKLDVPGFFLDSFTIQAVGGSVTAANVPVIVLDVADPSNPANIVPGIVGTNLLSGRNLVIDPNPSLGGGGASPSLYISDPVTVQRNWTATASTGAWTDAGNWNGPAPTVLSIVHLRNVASLSNQSVTVSGDATAWEVNISGDAVRDEMKLRVESGAKLTTFSGVNVEPFGTLRLEGGAVDAQYVEILGGALEGVGSFFTGSGPIPGQVENRSGRVSPGLPGDIVGTLDISGRFANGSDGVLWMHLGFTSSGVITDRIVVDGAVSLGGTLEVGMLASGAPIAPQLGQSFSLITGSAIVGEFATLLLPALAGDKMWQLTYGETEVQLKVTVPGDFNGDFSVDGDDLEAWRAGFGTRFSGANLLDWQRNLGVSIGAIAAVPEPATALMLALGMGVVARRRSGRSLSGG
;
A
#
# COMPACT_ATOMS: atom_id res chain seq x y z
N MET A 1 -11.19 71.42 1.54
CA MET A 1 -11.05 70.16 0.77
C MET A 1 -9.72 69.52 1.14
N THR A 2 -9.75 68.66 2.15
CA THR A 2 -8.58 67.99 2.73
C THR A 2 -9.06 66.61 3.19
N LYS A 3 -8.66 65.56 2.48
CA LYS A 3 -8.99 64.17 2.84
C LYS A 3 -7.82 63.58 3.64
N SER A 4 -8.05 63.33 4.93
CA SER A 4 -7.19 62.48 5.75
C SER A 4 -7.62 61.01 5.59
N ARG A 5 -6.64 60.11 5.45
CA ARG A 5 -6.83 58.66 5.39
C ARG A 5 -6.66 58.09 6.80
N TRP A 6 -7.68 57.41 7.30
CA TRP A 6 -7.59 56.55 8.49
C TRP A 6 -7.39 55.11 8.06
N LYS A 7 -6.36 54.45 8.60
CA LYS A 7 -6.13 53.00 8.50
C LYS A 7 -7.07 52.31 9.49
N LEU A 8 -7.90 51.38 9.01
CA LEU A 8 -8.72 50.51 9.86
C LEU A 8 -8.06 49.13 9.94
N ALA A 9 -7.60 48.76 11.14
CA ALA A 9 -7.17 47.41 11.46
C ALA A 9 -8.41 46.56 11.75
N LEU A 10 -8.71 45.56 10.92
CA LEU A 10 -9.74 44.56 11.23
C LEU A 10 -9.09 43.44 12.06
N ARG A 11 -9.33 43.45 13.37
CA ARG A 11 -9.22 42.26 14.22
C ARG A 11 -10.53 41.50 14.08
N ALA A 12 -10.49 40.30 13.51
CA ALA A 12 -11.64 39.41 13.47
C ALA A 12 -11.96 38.94 14.91
N CYS A 13 -13.08 39.41 15.43
CA CYS A 13 -13.65 39.00 16.70
C CYS A 13 -14.65 37.87 16.41
N TRP A 14 -14.32 36.65 16.77
CA TRP A 14 -15.24 35.50 16.70
C TRP A 14 -16.29 35.65 17.81
N VAL A 15 -17.55 35.85 17.42
CA VAL A 15 -18.70 35.74 18.34
C VAL A 15 -19.15 34.28 18.33
N VAL A 16 -18.89 33.57 19.42
CA VAL A 16 -19.38 32.22 19.67
C VAL A 16 -20.84 32.31 20.10
N ALA A 17 -21.76 31.94 19.21
CA ALA A 17 -23.13 31.59 19.61
C ALA A 17 -23.11 30.19 20.22
N GLY A 18 -23.47 30.09 21.50
CA GLY A 18 -23.55 28.83 22.23
C GLY A 18 -24.65 27.93 21.68
N GLY A 19 -24.28 27.05 20.75
CA GLY A 19 -24.98 25.79 20.51
C GLY A 19 -24.30 24.69 21.33
N LEU A 20 -25.08 23.76 21.87
CA LEU A 20 -24.56 22.52 22.46
C LEU A 20 -23.68 21.82 21.43
N LEU A 21 -22.36 21.87 21.64
CA LEU A 21 -21.36 21.19 20.83
C LEU A 21 -21.48 19.68 21.09
N GLY A 22 -22.20 18.97 20.23
CA GLY A 22 -21.86 17.58 19.95
C GLY A 22 -20.43 17.58 19.41
N GLY A 23 -19.55 16.75 19.98
CA GLY A 23 -18.20 16.59 19.45
C GLY A 23 -18.24 16.28 17.96
N GLU A 24 -17.28 16.82 17.19
CA GLU A 24 -17.18 16.48 15.78
C GLU A 24 -17.12 14.96 15.61
N PRO A 25 -17.81 14.40 14.59
CA PRO A 25 -17.70 12.97 14.30
C PRO A 25 -16.23 12.63 13.97
N ALA A 26 -15.80 11.43 14.34
CA ALA A 26 -14.49 10.93 13.94
C ALA A 26 -14.39 10.89 12.41
N LEU A 27 -13.22 11.26 11.87
CA LEU A 27 -12.96 11.22 10.43
C LEU A 27 -12.69 9.80 9.93
N ALA A 28 -12.18 8.89 10.78
CA ALA A 28 -12.10 7.48 10.40
C ALA A 28 -13.51 6.87 10.33
N THR A 29 -13.87 6.46 9.13
CA THR A 29 -15.25 6.21 8.68
C THR A 29 -15.80 4.85 9.08
N GLY A 30 -15.03 4.06 9.83
CA GLY A 30 -15.30 2.66 10.14
C GLY A 30 -15.03 1.70 8.98
N ILE A 31 -14.82 2.20 7.75
CA ILE A 31 -14.36 1.44 6.59
C ILE A 31 -12.96 1.92 6.22
N PRO A 32 -11.95 1.05 6.18
CA PRO A 32 -10.59 1.45 5.80
C PRO A 32 -10.55 1.83 4.30
N ILE A 33 -9.58 2.65 3.89
CA ILE A 33 -9.36 2.93 2.46
C ILE A 33 -8.95 1.64 1.75
N GLY A 34 -7.86 1.02 2.19
CA GLY A 34 -7.44 -0.31 1.76
C GLY A 34 -7.97 -1.39 2.70
N GLY A 35 -8.66 -2.38 2.15
CA GLY A 35 -9.11 -3.58 2.85
C GLY A 35 -8.02 -4.63 3.00
N PHE A 36 -8.39 -5.79 3.54
CA PHE A 36 -7.42 -6.88 3.73
C PHE A 36 -6.96 -7.45 2.38
N LEU A 37 -5.72 -7.93 2.34
CA LEU A 37 -5.18 -8.67 1.21
C LEU A 37 -5.23 -10.17 1.52
N PRO A 38 -6.06 -10.98 0.82
CA PRO A 38 -6.15 -12.41 1.07
C PRO A 38 -4.95 -13.13 0.45
N LEU A 39 -3.97 -13.47 1.28
CA LEU A 39 -2.74 -14.15 0.87
C LEU A 39 -2.79 -15.64 1.23
N VAL A 40 -2.39 -16.49 0.28
CA VAL A 40 -2.34 -17.95 0.40
C VAL A 40 -0.92 -18.45 0.13
N GLY A 41 -0.60 -19.63 0.68
CA GLY A 41 0.61 -20.36 0.31
C GLY A 41 0.33 -21.25 -0.88
N ILE A 42 1.22 -21.23 -1.87
CA ILE A 42 1.15 -22.05 -3.08
C ILE A 42 2.32 -23.02 -3.17
N GLY A 43 2.08 -24.20 -3.74
CA GLY A 43 3.10 -25.15 -4.18
C GLY A 43 2.68 -25.72 -5.54
N LEU A 44 3.66 -26.13 -6.35
CA LEU A 44 3.40 -26.70 -7.67
C LEU A 44 3.88 -28.15 -7.73
N THR A 45 3.24 -28.99 -8.55
CA THR A 45 3.69 -30.37 -8.81
C THR A 45 3.76 -30.65 -10.31
N ASP A 46 4.44 -31.73 -10.66
CA ASP A 46 4.55 -32.23 -12.04
C ASP A 46 3.27 -32.92 -12.56
N GLU A 47 2.13 -32.77 -11.89
CA GLU A 47 0.90 -33.49 -12.25
C GLU A 47 0.05 -32.77 -13.30
N PHE A 48 -0.15 -33.45 -14.43
CA PHE A 48 -1.08 -33.08 -15.49
C PHE A 48 -1.73 -34.32 -16.10
N ASP A 49 -2.67 -34.12 -17.02
CA ASP A 49 -3.36 -35.19 -17.74
C ASP A 49 -2.89 -35.20 -19.20
N ASP A 50 -2.33 -36.33 -19.64
CA ASP A 50 -1.81 -36.54 -21.00
C ASP A 50 -2.84 -37.18 -21.95
N ASP A 51 -4.03 -37.53 -21.46
CA ASP A 51 -5.06 -38.29 -22.20
C ASP A 51 -6.16 -37.40 -22.82
N PHE A 52 -5.76 -36.38 -23.63
CA PHE A 52 -6.68 -35.46 -24.33
C PHE A 52 -7.76 -34.82 -23.43
N ASN A 53 -7.43 -34.63 -22.15
CA ASN A 53 -8.27 -33.96 -21.19
C ASN A 53 -7.66 -32.59 -20.87
N PHE A 54 -8.40 -31.53 -21.18
CA PHE A 54 -7.93 -30.15 -21.02
C PHE A 54 -8.61 -29.43 -19.84
N PHE A 55 -9.43 -30.17 -19.08
CA PHE A 55 -10.12 -29.64 -17.92
C PHE A 55 -9.25 -29.77 -16.68
N ALA A 56 -9.26 -28.71 -15.88
CA ALA A 56 -8.61 -28.70 -14.59
C ALA A 56 -9.40 -29.55 -13.58
N VAL A 57 -8.70 -30.38 -12.81
CA VAL A 57 -9.33 -31.34 -11.89
C VAL A 57 -9.04 -30.94 -10.43
N PRO A 58 -10.06 -30.71 -9.59
CA PRO A 58 -9.84 -30.44 -8.18
C PRO A 58 -9.32 -31.68 -7.45
N SER A 59 -8.39 -31.48 -6.51
CA SER A 59 -7.78 -32.51 -5.68
C SER A 59 -7.83 -32.11 -4.21
N SER A 60 -8.02 -33.08 -3.31
CA SER A 60 -8.06 -32.87 -1.85
C SER A 60 -6.73 -33.16 -1.14
N GLY A 61 -5.64 -33.26 -1.89
CA GLY A 61 -4.30 -33.43 -1.35
C GLY A 61 -3.25 -33.41 -2.44
N VAL A 62 -1.99 -33.16 -2.05
CA VAL A 62 -0.85 -33.14 -2.96
C VAL A 62 -0.68 -34.49 -3.66
N SER A 63 -0.62 -34.45 -4.99
CA SER A 63 -0.31 -35.58 -5.87
C SER A 63 0.75 -35.14 -6.91
N GLY A 64 1.45 -36.11 -7.49
CA GLY A 64 2.71 -35.84 -8.21
C GLY A 64 3.89 -35.50 -7.30
N ASN A 65 5.02 -35.13 -7.90
CA ASN A 65 6.22 -34.65 -7.21
C ASN A 65 6.17 -33.12 -7.10
N LEU A 66 6.44 -32.59 -5.91
CA LEU A 66 6.55 -31.15 -5.71
C LEU A 66 7.72 -30.56 -6.49
N LEU A 67 7.43 -29.49 -7.23
CA LEU A 67 8.39 -28.75 -8.04
C LEU A 67 9.24 -27.80 -7.20
N GLY A 68 10.44 -27.55 -7.70
CA GLY A 68 11.39 -26.63 -7.12
C GLY A 68 12.78 -26.73 -7.74
N ALA A 69 13.46 -25.58 -7.83
CA ALA A 69 14.79 -25.49 -8.43
C ALA A 69 15.76 -26.50 -7.81
N GLY A 70 16.38 -27.33 -8.66
CA GLY A 70 17.29 -28.40 -8.22
C GLY A 70 16.61 -29.59 -7.53
N GLY A 71 15.30 -29.76 -7.70
CA GLY A 71 14.52 -30.86 -7.12
C GLY A 71 14.17 -30.68 -5.64
N VAL A 72 14.32 -29.47 -5.09
CA VAL A 72 13.99 -29.16 -3.70
C VAL A 72 12.61 -28.50 -3.65
N PRO A 73 11.58 -29.13 -3.05
CA PRO A 73 10.23 -28.57 -3.01
C PRO A 73 10.19 -27.11 -2.58
N ARG A 74 9.44 -26.29 -3.30
CA ARG A 74 9.25 -24.87 -2.99
C ARG A 74 7.80 -24.55 -2.69
N TYR A 75 7.65 -23.50 -1.88
CA TYR A 75 6.38 -22.84 -1.65
C TYR A 75 6.60 -21.34 -1.75
N ASP A 76 5.58 -20.64 -2.22
CA ASP A 76 5.59 -19.18 -2.30
C ASP A 76 4.24 -18.62 -1.82
N VAL A 77 4.14 -17.30 -1.69
CA VAL A 77 2.89 -16.61 -1.39
C VAL A 77 2.24 -16.12 -2.67
N ALA A 78 0.92 -16.22 -2.74
CA ALA A 78 0.10 -15.64 -3.79
C ALA A 78 -1.08 -14.85 -3.22
N LEU A 79 -1.52 -13.84 -3.96
CA LEU A 79 -2.79 -13.16 -3.74
C LEU A 79 -3.93 -14.03 -4.25
N LEU A 80 -4.94 -14.27 -3.43
CA LEU A 80 -6.19 -14.88 -3.88
C LEU A 80 -7.06 -13.80 -4.52
N ASP A 81 -7.19 -13.86 -5.83
CA ASP A 81 -7.83 -12.84 -6.64
C ASP A 81 -8.99 -13.44 -7.43
N THR A 82 -10.23 -13.22 -6.97
CA THR A 82 -11.42 -13.61 -7.73
C THR A 82 -11.68 -12.74 -8.95
N GLY A 83 -10.98 -11.61 -9.06
CA GLY A 83 -11.00 -10.74 -10.22
C GLY A 83 -10.14 -11.24 -11.38
N ALA A 84 -9.07 -11.98 -11.08
CA ALA A 84 -8.20 -12.60 -12.07
C ALA A 84 -8.84 -13.87 -12.67
N ALA A 85 -9.06 -13.91 -13.98
CA ALA A 85 -9.64 -15.07 -14.65
C ALA A 85 -8.69 -16.30 -14.70
N VAL A 86 -7.39 -16.08 -14.52
CA VAL A 86 -6.31 -17.07 -14.62
C VAL A 86 -5.39 -16.95 -13.40
N SER A 87 -4.62 -17.99 -13.11
CA SER A 87 -3.56 -17.95 -12.08
C SER A 87 -2.24 -17.50 -12.68
N LEU A 88 -1.49 -16.66 -11.95
CA LEU A 88 -0.29 -15.99 -12.42
C LEU A 88 0.91 -16.32 -11.52
N LEU A 89 2.07 -16.51 -12.14
CA LEU A 89 3.36 -16.65 -11.48
C LEU A 89 4.25 -15.47 -11.84
N THR A 90 4.94 -14.91 -10.86
CA THR A 90 6.03 -13.97 -11.10
C THR A 90 7.17 -14.67 -11.84
N ARG A 91 7.98 -13.90 -12.57
CA ARG A 91 9.19 -14.43 -13.21
C ARG A 91 10.12 -15.13 -12.21
N GLN A 92 10.24 -14.58 -10.99
CA GLN A 92 11.07 -15.16 -9.94
C GLN A 92 10.47 -16.47 -9.42
N ALA A 93 9.17 -16.54 -9.16
CA ALA A 93 8.51 -17.78 -8.73
C ALA A 93 8.68 -18.89 -9.78
N TYR A 94 8.53 -18.58 -11.06
CA TYR A 94 8.76 -19.53 -12.14
C TYR A 94 10.17 -20.16 -12.09
N LEU A 95 11.20 -19.34 -11.82
CA LEU A 95 12.57 -19.84 -11.66
C LEU A 95 12.75 -20.64 -10.36
N ASP A 96 12.18 -20.16 -9.27
CA ASP A 96 12.28 -20.80 -7.96
C ASP A 96 11.60 -22.16 -7.93
N PHE A 97 10.44 -22.30 -8.59
CA PHE A 97 9.77 -23.58 -8.81
C PHE A 97 10.51 -24.49 -9.81
N GLY A 98 11.54 -23.98 -10.50
CA GLY A 98 12.34 -24.77 -11.44
C GLY A 98 11.61 -25.09 -12.73
N LEU A 99 10.61 -24.28 -13.11
CA LEU A 99 9.78 -24.53 -14.30
C LEU A 99 10.55 -24.37 -15.62
N ASN A 100 11.73 -23.78 -15.57
CA ASN A 100 12.65 -23.62 -16.70
C ASN A 100 13.56 -24.83 -16.94
N ALA A 101 13.44 -25.87 -16.12
CA ALA A 101 14.28 -27.05 -16.18
C ALA A 101 13.45 -28.26 -16.62
N ALA A 102 14.07 -29.11 -17.43
CA ALA A 102 13.50 -30.36 -17.88
C ALA A 102 12.95 -31.19 -16.70
N SER A 103 11.71 -31.65 -16.84
CA SER A 103 11.01 -32.51 -15.89
C SER A 103 10.50 -33.78 -16.59
N PRO A 104 10.19 -34.87 -15.86
CA PRO A 104 9.60 -36.05 -16.49
C PRO A 104 8.28 -35.68 -17.20
N GLY A 105 8.17 -35.99 -18.49
CA GLY A 105 7.02 -35.59 -19.32
C GLY A 105 7.19 -34.25 -20.04
N GLU A 106 8.09 -33.40 -19.56
CA GLU A 106 8.25 -31.99 -19.99
C GLU A 106 9.75 -31.70 -20.22
N PRO A 107 10.34 -32.18 -21.33
CA PRO A 107 11.79 -32.19 -21.55
C PRO A 107 12.43 -30.81 -21.74
N ASP A 108 11.65 -29.78 -22.06
CA ASP A 108 12.02 -28.37 -22.10
C ASP A 108 11.55 -27.57 -20.87
N GLY A 109 10.97 -28.28 -19.88
CA GLY A 109 10.31 -27.68 -18.72
C GLY A 109 8.87 -27.30 -19.05
N TYR A 110 8.26 -26.45 -18.24
CA TYR A 110 6.86 -26.04 -18.40
C TYR A 110 6.74 -24.72 -19.17
N PHE A 111 7.65 -24.49 -20.13
CA PHE A 111 7.71 -23.24 -20.87
C PHE A 111 6.93 -23.35 -22.17
N GLY A 112 5.70 -22.85 -22.18
CA GLY A 112 4.93 -22.77 -23.41
C GLY A 112 5.49 -21.72 -24.38
N THR A 113 5.32 -21.96 -25.67
CA THR A 113 5.70 -21.06 -26.77
C THR A 113 4.71 -19.92 -27.00
N GLU A 114 3.51 -20.05 -26.44
CA GLU A 114 2.40 -19.11 -26.63
C GLU A 114 2.39 -17.99 -25.60
N THR A 115 1.77 -16.87 -25.98
CA THR A 115 1.64 -15.69 -25.12
C THR A 115 0.21 -15.19 -25.09
N ILE A 116 -0.16 -14.54 -24.00
CA ILE A 116 -1.47 -13.92 -23.82
C ILE A 116 -1.31 -12.47 -23.37
N ALA A 117 -2.16 -11.59 -23.90
CA ALA A 117 -2.33 -10.26 -23.38
C ALA A 117 -3.32 -10.28 -22.20
N ILE A 118 -2.85 -9.91 -21.01
CA ILE A 118 -3.69 -9.75 -19.82
C ILE A 118 -4.04 -8.27 -19.63
N GLY A 119 -5.35 -7.99 -19.52
CA GLY A 119 -5.87 -6.67 -19.14
C GLY A 119 -6.04 -6.53 -17.63
N GLY A 120 -6.09 -5.29 -17.14
CA GLY A 120 -6.26 -4.98 -15.73
C GLY A 120 -6.42 -3.48 -15.49
N ALA A 121 -6.41 -3.07 -14.23
CA ALA A 121 -6.77 -1.70 -13.82
C ALA A 121 -5.89 -0.59 -14.41
N THR A 122 -4.65 -0.88 -14.80
CA THR A 122 -3.69 0.13 -15.29
C THR A 122 -3.27 -0.05 -16.74
N GLY A 123 -3.81 -1.06 -17.45
CA GLY A 123 -3.49 -1.32 -18.85
C GLY A 123 -3.41 -2.80 -19.22
N THR A 124 -2.51 -3.13 -20.14
CA THR A 124 -2.32 -4.50 -20.65
C THR A 124 -0.86 -4.93 -20.55
N LEU A 125 -0.63 -6.20 -20.26
CA LEU A 125 0.68 -6.83 -20.22
C LEU A 125 0.69 -8.09 -21.07
N THR A 126 1.81 -8.41 -21.73
CA THR A 126 2.00 -9.70 -22.38
C THR A 126 2.70 -10.66 -21.43
N ALA A 127 2.11 -11.84 -21.22
CA ALA A 127 2.64 -12.90 -20.38
C ALA A 127 2.80 -14.20 -21.18
N SER A 128 3.74 -15.04 -20.77
CA SER A 128 3.95 -16.37 -21.36
C SER A 128 2.97 -17.37 -20.75
N ILE A 129 2.41 -18.26 -21.58
CA ILE A 129 1.57 -19.35 -21.12
C ILE A 129 2.49 -20.53 -20.76
N ASN A 130 2.27 -21.16 -19.61
CA ASN A 130 3.00 -22.35 -19.19
C ASN A 130 2.20 -23.61 -19.56
N ASP A 131 2.90 -24.72 -19.74
CA ASP A 131 2.30 -26.05 -19.89
C ASP A 131 1.59 -26.47 -18.59
N PRO A 132 0.62 -27.41 -18.67
CA PRO A 132 -0.20 -27.74 -17.52
C PRO A 132 0.60 -28.44 -16.41
N LEU A 133 0.25 -28.10 -15.17
CA LEU A 133 0.87 -28.62 -13.96
C LEU A 133 -0.14 -28.71 -12.80
N GLY A 134 0.30 -29.21 -11.65
CA GLY A 134 -0.51 -29.24 -10.43
C GLY A 134 -0.34 -27.97 -9.61
N LEU A 135 -1.41 -27.20 -9.38
CA LEU A 135 -1.42 -26.02 -8.51
C LEU A 135 -2.04 -26.36 -7.15
N TYR A 136 -1.28 -26.27 -6.06
CA TYR A 136 -1.73 -26.58 -4.71
C TYR A 136 -1.72 -25.35 -3.82
N VAL A 137 -2.83 -25.14 -3.09
CA VAL A 137 -3.09 -23.89 -2.36
C VAL A 137 -3.68 -24.18 -0.99
N ASN A 138 -3.25 -23.43 0.02
CA ASN A 138 -3.96 -23.31 1.29
C ASN A 138 -3.66 -21.96 1.95
N GLY A 139 -4.51 -21.53 2.89
CA GLY A 139 -4.23 -20.36 3.69
C GLY A 139 -2.97 -20.49 4.54
N LEU A 140 -2.36 -19.34 4.82
CA LEU A 140 -1.05 -19.27 5.48
C LEU A 140 -1.06 -19.70 6.95
N GLN A 141 -2.22 -19.97 7.55
CA GLN A 141 -2.31 -20.70 8.82
C GLN A 141 -1.76 -22.13 8.73
N GLY A 142 -1.71 -22.72 7.53
CA GLY A 142 -1.14 -24.05 7.27
C GLY A 142 0.39 -24.09 7.17
N ARG A 143 1.08 -22.96 7.38
CA ARG A 143 2.55 -22.86 7.30
C ARG A 143 3.25 -23.68 8.39
N THR A 144 4.35 -24.33 8.04
CA THR A 144 5.26 -25.04 8.96
C THR A 144 6.58 -24.29 9.17
N SER A 145 6.94 -23.40 8.24
CA SER A 145 8.09 -22.48 8.33
C SER A 145 7.80 -21.19 7.56
N ALA A 146 8.43 -20.08 7.93
CA ALA A 146 8.36 -18.78 7.23
C ALA A 146 9.71 -18.31 6.66
N SER A 147 10.80 -19.05 6.85
CA SER A 147 12.09 -18.73 6.24
C SER A 147 12.95 -19.99 6.05
N PRO A 148 12.95 -20.61 4.85
CA PRO A 148 12.03 -20.35 3.73
C PRO A 148 10.58 -20.73 4.08
N LEU A 149 9.60 -20.24 3.31
CA LEU A 149 8.20 -20.65 3.47
C LEU A 149 8.08 -22.16 3.24
N ALA A 150 7.39 -22.84 4.15
CA ALA A 150 7.01 -24.23 3.98
C ALA A 150 5.56 -24.43 4.44
N MET A 151 4.83 -25.32 3.76
CA MET A 151 3.41 -25.59 4.02
C MET A 151 3.21 -27.04 4.48
N ASN A 152 2.14 -27.29 5.23
CA ASN A 152 1.70 -28.65 5.53
C ASN A 152 0.95 -29.25 4.34
N ASN A 153 1.56 -30.21 3.65
CA ASN A 153 1.00 -30.86 2.47
C ASN A 153 -0.37 -31.52 2.70
N ALA A 154 -0.65 -31.97 3.93
CA ALA A 154 -1.92 -32.60 4.25
C ALA A 154 -3.11 -31.62 4.29
N LEU A 155 -2.83 -30.31 4.20
CA LEU A 155 -3.84 -29.26 4.20
C LEU A 155 -3.95 -28.53 2.85
N LEU A 156 -3.15 -28.91 1.86
CA LEU A 156 -3.18 -28.29 0.54
C LEU A 156 -4.32 -28.88 -0.29
N GLU A 157 -5.16 -28.01 -0.83
CA GLU A 157 -6.16 -28.35 -1.84
C GLU A 157 -5.55 -28.04 -3.22
N GLY A 158 -5.85 -28.85 -4.24
CA GLY A 158 -5.15 -28.83 -5.51
C GLY A 158 -6.05 -28.60 -6.72
N GLN A 159 -5.49 -28.04 -7.78
CA GLN A 159 -6.08 -28.02 -9.10
C GLN A 159 -5.04 -28.60 -10.05
N THR A 160 -5.24 -29.85 -10.45
CA THR A 160 -4.32 -30.55 -11.37
C THR A 160 -4.69 -30.24 -12.81
N ASN A 161 -3.76 -30.49 -13.75
CA ASN A 161 -3.95 -30.20 -15.16
C ASN A 161 -4.24 -28.71 -15.42
N THR A 162 -3.44 -27.84 -14.80
CA THR A 162 -3.62 -26.38 -14.79
C THR A 162 -2.49 -25.69 -15.54
N SER A 163 -2.81 -25.04 -16.65
CA SER A 163 -1.92 -24.10 -17.32
C SER A 163 -2.01 -22.73 -16.64
N THR A 164 -0.86 -22.23 -16.17
CA THR A 164 -0.70 -20.92 -15.55
C THR A 164 -0.05 -19.94 -16.52
N ILE A 165 0.07 -18.67 -16.16
CA ILE A 165 0.87 -17.71 -16.93
C ILE A 165 2.04 -17.17 -16.12
N THR A 166 3.16 -16.92 -16.80
CA THR A 166 4.35 -16.32 -16.21
C THR A 166 4.46 -14.86 -16.62
N LEU A 167 4.46 -13.98 -15.62
CA LEU A 167 4.65 -12.55 -15.79
C LEU A 167 6.10 -12.23 -16.23
N PRO A 168 6.29 -11.18 -17.05
CA PRO A 168 7.62 -10.68 -17.38
C PRO A 168 8.32 -10.10 -16.14
N ALA A 169 9.65 -10.00 -16.19
CA ALA A 169 10.48 -9.71 -15.01
C ALA A 169 10.27 -8.30 -14.43
N GLU A 170 9.85 -7.36 -15.26
CA GLU A 170 9.52 -5.99 -14.93
C GLU A 170 8.14 -5.80 -14.27
N SER A 171 7.31 -6.85 -14.24
CA SER A 171 5.99 -6.77 -13.63
C SER A 171 6.10 -6.65 -12.11
N GLU A 172 5.38 -5.68 -11.54
CA GLU A 172 5.25 -5.49 -10.10
C GLU A 172 4.11 -6.32 -9.47
N LEU A 173 3.36 -7.07 -10.28
CA LEU A 173 2.27 -7.92 -9.80
C LEU A 173 2.82 -9.09 -8.98
N PRO A 174 2.14 -9.48 -7.88
CA PRO A 174 2.51 -10.68 -7.13
C PRO A 174 2.13 -11.96 -7.88
N ASN A 175 2.48 -13.12 -7.33
CA ASN A 175 1.83 -14.37 -7.74
C ASN A 175 0.33 -14.25 -7.41
N VAL A 176 -0.52 -14.85 -8.23
CA VAL A 176 -1.97 -14.78 -8.08
C VAL A 176 -2.58 -16.17 -8.25
N VAL A 177 -3.48 -16.52 -7.33
CA VAL A 177 -4.40 -17.65 -7.47
C VAL A 177 -5.73 -17.07 -7.92
N GLY A 178 -6.09 -17.34 -9.17
CA GLY A 178 -7.24 -16.72 -9.82
C GLY A 178 -8.58 -17.42 -9.55
N LEU A 179 -9.62 -16.90 -10.20
CA LEU A 179 -10.96 -17.46 -10.23
C LEU A 179 -11.01 -18.89 -10.81
N SER A 180 -10.06 -19.26 -11.68
CA SER A 180 -9.91 -20.64 -12.16
C SER A 180 -9.80 -21.62 -10.98
N PHE A 181 -8.96 -21.33 -9.98
CA PHE A 181 -8.85 -22.15 -8.77
C PHE A 181 -10.04 -21.91 -7.83
N ALA A 182 -10.33 -20.65 -7.51
CA ALA A 182 -11.33 -20.29 -6.49
C ALA A 182 -12.75 -20.78 -6.84
N SER A 183 -13.07 -20.93 -8.13
CA SER A 183 -14.37 -21.45 -8.58
C SER A 183 -14.61 -22.94 -8.32
N GLN A 184 -13.56 -23.69 -8.00
CA GLN A 184 -13.64 -25.12 -7.71
C GLN A 184 -13.88 -25.45 -6.23
N TYR A 185 -13.77 -24.45 -5.35
CA TYR A 185 -13.85 -24.61 -3.90
C TYR A 185 -14.79 -23.59 -3.27
N ALA A 186 -15.45 -23.96 -2.17
CA ALA A 186 -15.98 -22.98 -1.24
C ALA A 186 -14.82 -22.37 -0.45
N THR A 187 -14.60 -21.07 -0.61
CA THR A 187 -13.46 -20.35 -0.01
C THR A 187 -13.89 -19.62 1.25
N PHE A 188 -13.33 -20.01 2.39
CA PHE A 188 -13.62 -19.44 3.70
C PHE A 188 -12.53 -18.45 4.09
N ILE A 189 -12.89 -17.18 4.21
CA ILE A 189 -11.99 -16.10 4.64
C ILE A 189 -12.34 -15.75 6.09
N ARG A 190 -11.42 -16.00 7.01
CA ARG A 190 -11.62 -15.94 8.46
C ARG A 190 -10.88 -14.75 9.06
N ALA A 191 -11.52 -13.59 9.04
CA ALA A 191 -11.03 -12.36 9.69
C ALA A 191 -10.94 -12.50 11.23
N ASP A 192 -11.67 -13.45 11.83
CA ASP A 192 -11.56 -13.76 13.26
C ASP A 192 -10.26 -14.51 13.61
N GLN A 193 -9.50 -14.94 12.60
CA GLN A 193 -8.24 -15.65 12.74
C GLN A 193 -7.14 -14.99 11.88
N PRO A 194 -6.76 -13.73 12.18
CA PRO A 194 -5.75 -13.01 11.42
C PRO A 194 -4.39 -13.70 11.52
N GLN A 195 -3.68 -13.78 10.41
CA GLN A 195 -2.30 -14.25 10.32
C GLN A 195 -1.38 -13.04 10.22
N LEU A 196 -0.46 -12.93 11.17
CA LEU A 196 0.61 -11.93 11.20
C LEU A 196 1.95 -12.64 11.41
N PHE A 197 2.85 -12.56 10.42
CA PHE A 197 4.20 -13.13 10.52
C PHE A 197 5.17 -12.46 9.55
N SER A 198 6.48 -12.56 9.80
CA SER A 198 7.50 -12.04 8.89
C SER A 198 7.89 -13.07 7.83
N LEU A 199 7.98 -12.64 6.58
CA LEU A 199 8.47 -13.39 5.42
C LEU A 199 9.33 -12.46 4.57
N GLY A 200 10.59 -12.83 4.32
CA GLY A 200 11.50 -12.00 3.51
C GLY A 200 11.74 -10.60 4.06
N GLY A 201 11.65 -10.40 5.39
CA GLY A 201 11.80 -9.09 6.03
C GLY A 201 10.55 -8.20 5.99
N LYS A 202 9.49 -8.62 5.29
CA LYS A 202 8.18 -7.94 5.29
C LYS A 202 7.18 -8.68 6.17
N THR A 203 6.20 -7.96 6.69
CA THR A 203 5.10 -8.56 7.45
C THR A 203 3.99 -8.99 6.50
N VAL A 204 3.62 -10.26 6.58
CA VAL A 204 2.43 -10.81 5.93
C VAL A 204 1.24 -10.64 6.85
N ARG A 205 0.19 -10.00 6.33
CA ARG A 205 -1.11 -9.75 6.97
C ARG A 205 -2.21 -10.32 6.09
N THR A 206 -2.87 -11.35 6.57
CA THR A 206 -3.99 -11.95 5.85
C THR A 206 -4.95 -12.60 6.82
N PRO A 207 -6.26 -12.67 6.53
CA PRO A 207 -7.12 -13.61 7.23
C PRO A 207 -6.63 -15.05 7.02
N SER A 208 -7.00 -15.95 7.93
CA SER A 208 -6.91 -17.39 7.66
C SER A 208 -7.84 -17.74 6.51
N ILE A 209 -7.39 -18.61 5.59
CA ILE A 209 -8.15 -18.99 4.39
C ILE A 209 -8.24 -20.51 4.32
N GLU A 210 -9.45 -21.05 4.24
CA GLU A 210 -9.69 -22.49 4.05
C GLU A 210 -10.44 -22.72 2.75
N PHE A 211 -10.05 -23.76 2.02
CA PHE A 211 -10.77 -24.25 0.85
C PHE A 211 -11.52 -25.52 1.24
N LYS A 212 -12.80 -25.62 0.87
CA LYS A 212 -13.65 -26.78 1.14
C LYS A 212 -14.44 -27.16 -0.10
N GLU A 213 -15.07 -28.32 -0.08
CA GLU A 213 -16.00 -28.74 -1.13
C GLU A 213 -17.08 -27.68 -1.38
N ARG A 214 -17.43 -27.47 -2.66
CA ARG A 214 -18.51 -26.55 -3.06
C ARG A 214 -19.84 -26.96 -2.45
N GLY A 215 -20.67 -25.98 -2.13
CA GLY A 215 -21.95 -26.21 -1.46
C GLY A 215 -21.84 -26.46 0.04
N SER A 216 -20.63 -26.40 0.62
CA SER A 216 -20.41 -26.44 2.07
C SER A 216 -20.78 -25.12 2.79
N GLY A 217 -21.31 -24.14 2.05
CA GLY A 217 -21.47 -22.75 2.46
C GLY A 217 -22.26 -22.46 3.73
N GLY A 218 -22.13 -21.22 4.19
CA GLY A 218 -22.77 -20.67 5.39
C GLY A 218 -22.02 -20.97 6.68
N GLN A 219 -21.83 -22.24 7.06
CA GLN A 219 -21.23 -22.67 8.34
C GLN A 219 -21.55 -21.76 9.56
N GLY A 220 -22.82 -21.34 9.69
CA GLY A 220 -23.31 -20.45 10.75
C GLY A 220 -23.55 -18.99 10.34
N ILE A 221 -23.07 -18.56 9.17
CA ILE A 221 -23.40 -17.26 8.57
C ILE A 221 -24.71 -17.37 7.80
N VAL A 222 -25.73 -16.65 8.27
CA VAL A 222 -27.09 -16.68 7.67
C VAL A 222 -27.23 -15.70 6.50
N ARG A 223 -26.51 -14.57 6.57
CA ARG A 223 -26.55 -13.53 5.54
C ARG A 223 -25.84 -14.00 4.29
N ARG A 224 -26.54 -13.98 3.14
CA ARG A 224 -26.01 -14.39 1.84
C ARG A 224 -26.34 -13.36 0.76
N ALA A 225 -25.33 -12.80 0.13
CA ALA A 225 -25.46 -12.01 -1.08
C ALA A 225 -25.41 -12.95 -2.29
N PRO A 226 -26.41 -12.96 -3.19
CA PRO A 226 -26.36 -13.77 -4.40
C PRO A 226 -25.15 -13.38 -5.26
N LEU A 227 -24.35 -14.37 -5.66
CA LEU A 227 -23.25 -14.19 -6.60
C LEU A 227 -23.72 -14.58 -8.01
N ALA A 228 -23.44 -13.71 -8.97
CA ALA A 228 -23.59 -14.02 -10.39
C ALA A 228 -22.21 -14.28 -11.01
N LEU A 229 -22.14 -15.23 -11.94
CA LEU A 229 -21.00 -15.43 -12.83
C LEU A 229 -21.40 -14.87 -14.20
N ASN A 230 -20.67 -13.91 -14.77
CA ASN A 230 -21.02 -13.28 -16.04
C ASN A 230 -19.82 -13.22 -17.02
N PRO A 231 -19.94 -13.67 -18.29
CA PRO A 231 -21.08 -14.43 -18.83
C PRO A 231 -21.23 -15.77 -18.13
N GLY A 232 -22.48 -16.20 -17.96
CA GLY A 232 -22.79 -17.47 -17.32
C GLY A 232 -24.00 -17.37 -16.40
N ALA A 233 -24.52 -18.51 -15.99
CA ALA A 233 -25.50 -18.60 -14.91
C ALA A 233 -25.17 -19.73 -13.92
N SER A 234 -24.07 -20.46 -14.14
CA SER A 234 -23.70 -21.61 -13.33
C SER A 234 -22.21 -21.96 -13.41
N PHE A 235 -21.61 -22.31 -12.27
CA PHE A 235 -20.25 -22.89 -12.15
C PHE A 235 -20.20 -24.39 -12.51
N GLN A 236 -20.99 -24.79 -13.52
CA GLN A 236 -21.16 -26.20 -13.90
C GLN A 236 -19.97 -26.76 -14.67
N GLN A 237 -19.38 -25.96 -15.55
CA GLN A 237 -18.21 -26.37 -16.32
C GLN A 237 -16.95 -26.11 -15.49
N PRO A 238 -16.05 -27.09 -15.35
CA PRO A 238 -14.73 -26.82 -14.77
C PRO A 238 -13.93 -25.89 -15.70
N PRO A 239 -13.00 -25.10 -15.15
CA PRO A 239 -12.00 -24.38 -15.92
C PRO A 239 -11.22 -25.32 -16.84
N ALA A 240 -10.79 -24.82 -17.99
CA ALA A 240 -10.01 -25.57 -18.97
C ALA A 240 -8.99 -24.66 -19.66
N TYR A 241 -7.89 -25.25 -20.12
CA TYR A 241 -7.01 -24.61 -21.08
C TYR A 241 -7.41 -25.00 -22.50
N ILE A 242 -6.95 -24.25 -23.50
CA ILE A 242 -7.24 -24.52 -24.91
C ILE A 242 -5.94 -24.90 -25.60
N LEU A 243 -5.91 -26.09 -26.18
CA LEU A 243 -4.79 -26.57 -27.00
C LEU A 243 -4.46 -25.61 -28.15
N ASN A 244 -3.22 -25.61 -28.59
CA ASN A 244 -2.83 -24.92 -29.81
C ASN A 244 -3.13 -25.81 -31.02
N ILE A 245 -4.16 -25.45 -31.80
CA ILE A 245 -4.56 -26.22 -33.00
C ILE A 245 -3.55 -26.02 -34.15
N GLU A 246 -2.84 -24.90 -34.17
CA GLU A 246 -1.91 -24.55 -35.26
C GLU A 246 -0.57 -25.28 -35.12
N ASP A 247 -0.14 -25.53 -33.88
CA ASP A 247 1.09 -26.26 -33.54
C ASP A 247 0.80 -27.48 -32.64
N PHE A 248 -0.22 -28.26 -33.03
CA PHE A 248 -0.70 -29.38 -32.22
C PHE A 248 0.19 -30.63 -32.34
N ASP A 249 0.73 -31.10 -31.22
CA ASP A 249 1.39 -32.40 -31.11
C ASP A 249 0.39 -33.48 -30.67
N LEU A 250 0.24 -34.54 -31.47
CA LEU A 250 -0.64 -35.66 -31.15
C LEU A 250 -0.09 -36.55 -30.03
N ASP A 251 1.23 -36.60 -29.88
CA ASP A 251 1.89 -37.42 -28.85
C ASP A 251 1.97 -36.68 -27.52
N ASN A 252 1.90 -35.34 -27.52
CA ASN A 252 1.89 -34.46 -26.34
C ASN A 252 0.81 -33.36 -26.48
N PRO A 253 -0.48 -33.72 -26.44
CA PRO A 253 -1.58 -32.78 -26.74
C PRO A 253 -1.75 -31.65 -25.71
N GLN A 254 -1.11 -31.78 -24.55
CA GLN A 254 -1.15 -30.82 -23.44
C GLN A 254 -0.19 -29.63 -23.63
N GLU A 255 0.83 -29.82 -24.46
CA GLU A 255 1.93 -28.87 -24.69
C GLU A 255 1.46 -27.61 -25.39
N ASN A 256 2.12 -26.50 -25.05
CA ASN A 256 1.99 -25.19 -25.68
C ASN A 256 0.53 -24.72 -25.83
N PRO A 257 -0.26 -24.66 -24.75
CA PRO A 257 -1.66 -24.26 -24.86
C PRO A 257 -1.80 -22.83 -25.38
N SER A 258 -2.74 -22.62 -26.30
CA SER A 258 -3.03 -21.30 -26.90
C SER A 258 -3.79 -20.37 -25.95
N VAL A 259 -4.48 -20.93 -24.96
CA VAL A 259 -5.13 -20.19 -23.87
C VAL A 259 -4.87 -20.95 -22.57
N PRO A 260 -4.43 -20.27 -21.49
CA PRO A 260 -4.20 -20.92 -20.20
C PRO A 260 -5.50 -21.43 -19.58
N THR A 261 -5.40 -22.14 -18.46
CA THR A 261 -6.58 -22.58 -17.73
C THR A 261 -7.40 -21.38 -17.26
N ILE A 262 -8.59 -21.24 -17.81
CA ILE A 262 -9.46 -20.08 -17.59
C ILE A 262 -10.88 -20.52 -17.23
N LEU A 263 -11.54 -19.76 -16.36
CA LEU A 263 -12.99 -19.75 -16.25
C LEU A 263 -13.51 -18.50 -16.96
N GLN A 264 -14.39 -18.64 -17.95
CA GLN A 264 -14.96 -17.48 -18.61
C GLN A 264 -15.87 -16.70 -17.66
N GLY A 265 -15.62 -15.40 -17.57
CA GLY A 265 -16.42 -14.45 -16.83
C GLY A 265 -15.86 -14.03 -15.48
N GLY A 266 -16.69 -13.30 -14.73
CA GLY A 266 -16.35 -12.69 -13.46
C GLY A 266 -17.46 -12.81 -12.43
N LEU A 267 -17.13 -12.63 -11.15
CA LEU A 267 -18.10 -12.63 -10.06
C LEU A 267 -18.75 -11.25 -9.91
N PHE A 268 -20.07 -11.19 -9.73
CA PHE A 268 -20.80 -9.93 -9.56
C PHE A 268 -21.75 -9.97 -8.36
N LEU A 269 -21.88 -8.82 -7.69
CA LEU A 269 -22.79 -8.56 -6.58
C LEU A 269 -23.78 -7.46 -6.94
N ASN A 270 -25.03 -7.59 -6.48
CA ASN A 270 -26.01 -6.52 -6.59
C ASN A 270 -25.83 -5.51 -5.45
N VAL A 271 -25.69 -4.24 -5.80
CA VAL A 271 -25.43 -3.15 -4.85
C VAL A 271 -26.39 -1.98 -5.03
N ASN A 272 -26.56 -1.21 -3.97
CA ASN A 272 -27.12 0.14 -4.01
C ASN A 272 -26.08 1.11 -3.47
N VAL A 273 -25.84 2.20 -4.19
CA VAL A 273 -24.86 3.23 -3.83
C VAL A 273 -25.56 4.57 -3.81
N ALA A 274 -25.25 5.41 -2.82
CA ALA A 274 -25.82 6.74 -2.72
C ALA A 274 -24.78 7.77 -2.27
N ASN A 275 -24.92 8.98 -2.83
CA ASN A 275 -24.13 10.14 -2.46
C ASN A 275 -24.91 11.43 -2.72
N ASN A 276 -25.01 12.30 -1.72
CA ASN A 276 -25.64 13.63 -1.79
C ASN A 276 -27.04 13.63 -2.48
N GLY A 277 -27.83 12.59 -2.23
CA GLY A 277 -29.16 12.39 -2.83
C GLY A 277 -29.17 11.72 -4.22
N SER A 278 -28.04 11.61 -4.91
CA SER A 278 -27.88 10.78 -6.11
C SER A 278 -27.72 9.31 -5.74
N GLN A 279 -28.22 8.41 -6.59
CA GLN A 279 -28.23 6.96 -6.29
C GLN A 279 -28.05 6.10 -7.54
N LEU A 280 -27.30 5.01 -7.39
CA LEU A 280 -27.28 3.86 -8.28
C LEU A 280 -27.96 2.69 -7.56
N ASN A 281 -29.09 2.23 -8.07
CA ASN A 281 -29.89 1.18 -7.43
C ASN A 281 -29.84 -0.10 -8.25
N ASN A 282 -29.72 -1.24 -7.56
CA ASN A 282 -29.68 -2.58 -8.13
C ASN A 282 -28.66 -2.71 -9.27
N SER A 283 -27.48 -2.10 -9.08
CA SER A 283 -26.37 -2.16 -10.02
C SER A 283 -25.52 -3.39 -9.74
N GLN A 284 -25.01 -4.02 -10.79
CA GLN A 284 -24.08 -5.14 -10.65
C GLN A 284 -22.65 -4.61 -10.64
N PHE A 285 -21.99 -4.75 -9.50
CA PHE A 285 -20.58 -4.41 -9.36
C PHE A 285 -19.75 -5.70 -9.36
N PHE A 286 -18.59 -5.63 -9.99
CA PHE A 286 -17.64 -6.73 -10.05
C PHE A 286 -17.12 -7.01 -8.64
N PHE A 287 -17.07 -8.27 -8.23
CA PHE A 287 -16.57 -8.67 -6.92
C PHE A 287 -15.16 -9.22 -7.06
N ASP A 288 -14.22 -8.51 -6.45
CA ASP A 288 -12.80 -8.70 -6.66
C ASP A 288 -12.08 -8.72 -5.30
N THR A 289 -11.54 -9.90 -4.93
CA THR A 289 -10.75 -10.05 -3.71
C THR A 289 -9.31 -9.58 -3.86
N GLY A 290 -8.83 -9.34 -5.08
CA GLY A 290 -7.55 -8.72 -5.38
C GLY A 290 -7.57 -7.20 -5.26
N ALA A 291 -8.74 -6.57 -5.41
CA ALA A 291 -8.94 -5.15 -5.15
C ALA A 291 -9.08 -4.88 -3.63
N ASP A 292 -8.11 -4.17 -3.04
CA ASP A 292 -8.18 -3.77 -1.64
C ASP A 292 -9.13 -2.60 -1.40
N VAL A 293 -9.33 -1.73 -2.39
CA VAL A 293 -10.25 -0.59 -2.36
C VAL A 293 -11.41 -0.77 -3.35
N THR A 294 -12.59 -0.27 -2.99
CA THR A 294 -13.77 -0.25 -3.86
C THR A 294 -13.58 0.80 -4.97
N VAL A 295 -13.95 0.44 -6.21
CA VAL A 295 -13.74 1.28 -7.40
C VAL A 295 -15.07 1.70 -8.02
N LEU A 296 -15.14 2.93 -8.51
CA LEU A 296 -16.18 3.42 -9.40
C LEU A 296 -15.57 3.74 -10.77
N SER A 297 -16.27 3.39 -11.84
CA SER A 297 -16.00 3.99 -13.16
C SER A 297 -16.21 5.50 -13.13
N GLU A 298 -15.56 6.23 -14.04
CA GLU A 298 -15.72 7.68 -14.17
C GLU A 298 -17.19 8.06 -14.39
N LEU A 299 -17.90 7.28 -15.21
CA LEU A 299 -19.33 7.49 -15.45
C LEU A 299 -20.19 7.28 -14.19
N SER A 300 -19.89 6.24 -13.40
CA SER A 300 -20.64 5.96 -12.17
C SER A 300 -20.35 7.01 -11.09
N ALA A 301 -19.11 7.49 -10.99
CA ALA A 301 -18.73 8.60 -10.14
C ALA A 301 -19.49 9.87 -10.52
N LEU A 302 -19.55 10.21 -11.82
CA LEU A 302 -20.29 11.37 -12.31
C LEU A 302 -21.80 11.29 -12.01
N GLN A 303 -22.40 10.11 -12.16
CA GLN A 303 -23.80 9.86 -11.81
C GLN A 303 -24.07 10.03 -10.30
N LEU A 304 -23.06 9.78 -9.46
CA LEU A 304 -23.10 9.97 -8.01
C LEU A 304 -22.69 11.39 -7.58
N GLY A 305 -22.40 12.28 -8.54
CA GLY A 305 -22.10 13.69 -8.30
C GLY A 305 -20.63 14.01 -8.07
N TYR A 306 -19.71 13.10 -8.43
CA TYR A 306 -18.27 13.33 -8.42
C TYR A 306 -17.73 13.51 -9.84
N ASP A 307 -17.07 14.62 -10.11
CA ASP A 307 -16.32 14.82 -11.35
C ASP A 307 -14.82 14.65 -11.06
N PRO A 308 -14.22 13.49 -11.41
CA PRO A 308 -12.81 13.22 -11.10
C PRO A 308 -11.82 14.15 -11.84
N VAL A 309 -12.30 14.95 -12.81
CA VAL A 309 -11.48 15.93 -13.55
C VAL A 309 -11.59 17.33 -12.93
N LEU A 310 -12.77 17.71 -12.42
CA LEU A 310 -13.04 19.05 -11.91
C LEU A 310 -12.97 19.17 -10.39
N ASP A 311 -13.31 18.11 -9.68
CA ASP A 311 -13.34 18.11 -8.23
C ASP A 311 -11.96 17.78 -7.65
N THR A 312 -11.65 18.39 -6.51
CA THR A 312 -10.46 18.00 -5.74
C THR A 312 -10.78 16.69 -5.02
N PRO A 313 -9.98 15.63 -5.21
CA PRO A 313 -10.24 14.36 -4.55
C PRO A 313 -10.04 14.50 -3.03
N ASP A 314 -10.83 13.75 -2.25
CA ASP A 314 -10.67 13.68 -0.79
C ASP A 314 -9.33 13.00 -0.43
N PHE A 315 -8.82 12.17 -1.34
CA PHE A 315 -7.54 11.49 -1.22
C PHE A 315 -7.01 10.91 -2.52
N THR A 316 -5.76 10.43 -2.51
CA THR A 316 -5.24 9.65 -3.63
C THR A 316 -4.69 8.31 -3.16
N VAL A 317 -4.67 7.34 -4.06
CA VAL A 317 -3.96 6.08 -3.84
C VAL A 317 -3.12 5.74 -5.05
N ALA A 318 -2.17 4.83 -4.87
CA ALA A 318 -1.53 4.19 -6.00
C ALA A 318 -2.19 2.84 -6.30
N VAL A 319 -2.46 2.58 -7.57
CA VAL A 319 -3.03 1.32 -8.05
C VAL A 319 -1.96 0.58 -8.84
N ILE A 320 -1.69 -0.67 -8.44
CA ILE A 320 -0.84 -1.59 -9.19
C ILE A 320 -1.76 -2.49 -10.01
N GLY A 321 -1.50 -2.58 -11.32
CA GLY A 321 -2.23 -3.46 -12.22
C GLY A 321 -1.32 -4.00 -13.32
N SER A 322 -1.89 -4.71 -14.28
CA SER A 322 -1.16 -5.28 -15.43
C SER A 322 -0.37 -4.23 -16.22
N GLY A 323 -0.88 -3.01 -16.38
CA GLY A 323 -0.17 -1.91 -17.05
C GLY A 323 0.90 -1.22 -16.19
N GLY A 324 1.27 -1.80 -15.05
CA GLY A 324 2.19 -1.22 -14.07
C GLY A 324 1.48 -0.41 -13.00
N THR A 325 2.22 0.49 -12.35
CA THR A 325 1.71 1.31 -11.24
C THR A 325 1.20 2.66 -11.74
N LYS A 326 -0.08 2.94 -11.48
CA LYS A 326 -0.67 4.28 -11.63
C LYS A 326 -0.67 5.00 -10.28
N LEU A 327 0.03 6.11 -10.22
CA LEU A 327 0.07 7.01 -9.06
C LEU A 327 -1.11 7.98 -9.07
N ASP A 328 -1.40 8.56 -7.90
CA ASP A 328 -2.34 9.66 -7.69
C ASP A 328 -3.77 9.40 -8.24
N VAL A 329 -4.27 8.17 -8.08
CA VAL A 329 -5.64 7.83 -8.49
C VAL A 329 -6.63 8.52 -7.55
N PRO A 330 -7.60 9.30 -8.06
CA PRO A 330 -8.49 10.12 -7.24
C PRO A 330 -9.46 9.27 -6.42
N GLY A 331 -9.60 9.59 -5.15
CA GLY A 331 -10.50 8.95 -4.19
C GLY A 331 -11.49 9.92 -3.56
N PHE A 332 -12.69 9.41 -3.25
CA PHE A 332 -13.80 10.14 -2.67
C PHE A 332 -14.52 9.29 -1.62
N PHE A 333 -15.32 9.94 -0.76
CA PHE A 333 -16.18 9.22 0.19
C PHE A 333 -17.64 9.19 -0.26
N LEU A 334 -18.24 8.00 -0.33
CA LEU A 334 -19.67 7.85 -0.58
C LEU A 334 -20.46 7.93 0.74
N ASP A 335 -21.61 8.61 0.73
CA ASP A 335 -22.52 8.62 1.88
C ASP A 335 -22.93 7.20 2.30
N SER A 336 -23.27 6.34 1.34
CA SER A 336 -23.60 4.94 1.65
C SER A 336 -23.34 3.96 0.51
N PHE A 337 -22.99 2.73 0.90
CA PHE A 337 -22.85 1.58 0.01
C PHE A 337 -23.57 0.39 0.62
N THR A 338 -24.44 -0.27 -0.14
CA THR A 338 -25.21 -1.42 0.33
C THR A 338 -25.01 -2.63 -0.58
N ILE A 339 -24.46 -3.72 -0.04
CA ILE A 339 -24.45 -5.03 -0.69
C ILE A 339 -25.79 -5.72 -0.38
N GLN A 340 -26.56 -6.02 -1.42
CA GLN A 340 -27.87 -6.63 -1.26
C GLN A 340 -27.74 -8.10 -0.86
N ALA A 341 -28.33 -8.48 0.27
CA ALA A 341 -28.25 -9.84 0.78
C ALA A 341 -29.57 -10.34 1.38
N VAL A 342 -29.86 -11.63 1.18
CA VAL A 342 -30.90 -12.35 1.91
C VAL A 342 -30.39 -12.61 3.32
N GLY A 343 -31.24 -12.40 4.33
CA GLY A 343 -30.82 -12.44 5.74
C GLY A 343 -30.31 -11.10 6.28
N GLY A 344 -30.43 -10.02 5.49
CA GLY A 344 -30.14 -8.64 5.87
C GLY A 344 -28.94 -8.08 5.11
N SER A 345 -29.16 -7.03 4.31
CA SER A 345 -28.11 -6.36 3.53
C SER A 345 -26.96 -5.84 4.40
N VAL A 346 -25.78 -5.72 3.81
CA VAL A 346 -24.63 -5.04 4.43
C VAL A 346 -24.63 -3.61 3.95
N THR A 347 -24.92 -2.66 4.84
CA THR A 347 -24.86 -1.22 4.54
C THR A 347 -23.71 -0.60 5.30
N ALA A 348 -22.82 0.06 4.57
CA ALA A 348 -21.75 0.90 5.08
C ALA A 348 -22.06 2.36 4.78
N ALA A 349 -21.55 3.26 5.61
CA ALA A 349 -21.64 4.70 5.42
C ALA A 349 -20.24 5.29 5.32
N ASN A 350 -20.11 6.45 4.67
CA ASN A 350 -18.85 7.17 4.52
C ASN A 350 -17.74 6.26 3.93
N VAL A 351 -18.04 5.65 2.79
CA VAL A 351 -17.25 4.58 2.19
C VAL A 351 -16.18 5.17 1.28
N PRO A 352 -14.88 4.92 1.53
CA PRO A 352 -13.84 5.32 0.61
C PRO A 352 -13.91 4.51 -0.69
N VAL A 353 -13.90 5.23 -1.81
CA VAL A 353 -13.84 4.67 -3.16
C VAL A 353 -12.83 5.42 -4.00
N ILE A 354 -12.29 4.76 -5.01
CA ILE A 354 -11.45 5.40 -6.02
C ILE A 354 -12.16 5.44 -7.36
N VAL A 355 -11.81 6.42 -8.19
CA VAL A 355 -12.38 6.57 -9.53
C VAL A 355 -11.37 6.13 -10.57
N LEU A 356 -11.69 5.02 -11.24
CA LEU A 356 -10.83 4.40 -12.25
C LEU A 356 -11.68 3.57 -13.21
N ASP A 357 -11.53 3.81 -14.50
CA ASP A 357 -12.13 2.95 -15.52
C ASP A 357 -11.33 1.65 -15.64
N VAL A 358 -12.01 0.53 -15.34
CA VAL A 358 -11.46 -0.82 -15.41
C VAL A 358 -12.25 -1.63 -16.43
N ALA A 359 -11.55 -2.30 -17.34
CA ALA A 359 -12.16 -3.15 -18.36
C ALA A 359 -13.00 -4.28 -17.72
N ASP A 360 -14.16 -4.56 -18.30
CA ASP A 360 -15.03 -5.64 -17.86
C ASP A 360 -14.47 -7.00 -18.30
N PRO A 361 -14.09 -7.90 -17.37
CA PRO A 361 -13.52 -9.19 -17.74
C PRO A 361 -14.54 -10.10 -18.45
N SER A 362 -15.84 -9.82 -18.30
CA SER A 362 -16.92 -10.51 -19.02
C SER A 362 -17.10 -10.01 -20.46
N ASN A 363 -16.67 -8.77 -20.72
CA ASN A 363 -16.76 -8.11 -22.01
C ASN A 363 -15.70 -7.00 -22.12
N PRO A 364 -14.44 -7.34 -22.46
CA PRO A 364 -13.30 -6.42 -22.36
C PRO A 364 -13.41 -5.15 -23.21
N ALA A 365 -14.39 -5.05 -24.10
CA ALA A 365 -14.70 -3.83 -24.84
C ALA A 365 -15.46 -2.77 -24.02
N ASN A 366 -15.94 -3.12 -22.82
CA ASN A 366 -16.70 -2.25 -21.93
C ASN A 366 -15.98 -2.03 -20.59
N ILE A 367 -16.46 -1.06 -19.82
CA ILE A 367 -15.97 -0.73 -18.48
C ILE A 367 -16.98 -1.23 -17.43
N VAL A 368 -16.50 -1.82 -16.33
CA VAL A 368 -17.39 -2.19 -15.22
C VAL A 368 -17.95 -0.93 -14.55
N PRO A 369 -19.24 -0.92 -14.14
CA PRO A 369 -19.78 0.22 -13.40
C PRO A 369 -19.00 0.52 -12.11
N GLY A 370 -18.57 -0.53 -11.42
CA GLY A 370 -17.69 -0.45 -10.26
C GLY A 370 -17.24 -1.83 -9.77
N ILE A 371 -16.33 -1.83 -8.82
CA ILE A 371 -15.72 -3.01 -8.19
C ILE A 371 -15.98 -2.96 -6.69
N VAL A 372 -16.50 -4.04 -6.10
CA VAL A 372 -16.55 -4.27 -4.66
C VAL A 372 -15.21 -4.85 -4.23
N GLY A 373 -14.38 -4.00 -3.63
CA GLY A 373 -13.10 -4.41 -3.05
C GLY A 373 -13.24 -4.94 -1.61
N THR A 374 -12.14 -5.40 -1.06
CA THR A 374 -12.12 -6.03 0.28
C THR A 374 -12.32 -5.01 1.42
N ASN A 375 -12.15 -3.70 1.18
CA ASN A 375 -12.36 -2.67 2.20
C ASN A 375 -13.76 -2.70 2.80
N LEU A 376 -14.80 -2.86 1.98
CA LEU A 376 -16.20 -2.98 2.41
C LEU A 376 -16.48 -4.24 3.26
N LEU A 377 -15.61 -5.23 3.19
CA LEU A 377 -15.74 -6.52 3.85
C LEU A 377 -14.73 -6.69 5.00
N SER A 378 -13.95 -5.64 5.31
CA SER A 378 -12.95 -5.67 6.36
C SER A 378 -13.57 -6.00 7.72
N GLY A 379 -12.86 -6.82 8.50
CA GLY A 379 -13.29 -7.24 9.82
C GLY A 379 -14.50 -8.17 9.82
N ARG A 380 -14.78 -8.88 8.72
CA ARG A 380 -15.87 -9.88 8.62
C ARG A 380 -15.35 -11.21 8.10
N ASN A 381 -15.96 -12.29 8.57
CA ASN A 381 -15.77 -13.61 7.96
C ASN A 381 -16.61 -13.72 6.69
N LEU A 382 -16.01 -14.28 5.65
CA LEU A 382 -16.64 -14.45 4.34
C LEU A 382 -16.60 -15.91 3.93
N VAL A 383 -17.62 -16.34 3.19
CA VAL A 383 -17.55 -17.59 2.42
C VAL A 383 -17.97 -17.30 0.99
N ILE A 384 -17.06 -17.48 0.05
CA ILE A 384 -17.33 -17.43 -1.38
C ILE A 384 -17.67 -18.86 -1.79
N ASP A 385 -18.94 -19.17 -2.02
CA ASP A 385 -19.37 -20.51 -2.41
C ASP A 385 -19.90 -20.51 -3.84
N PRO A 386 -19.08 -20.91 -4.83
CA PRO A 386 -19.46 -21.01 -6.25
C PRO A 386 -20.28 -22.28 -6.53
N ASN A 387 -21.27 -22.60 -5.68
CA ASN A 387 -22.09 -23.80 -5.82
C ASN A 387 -22.98 -23.73 -7.07
N PRO A 388 -22.87 -24.65 -8.06
CA PRO A 388 -23.69 -24.60 -9.25
C PRO A 388 -25.19 -24.72 -8.92
N SER A 389 -25.98 -23.72 -9.33
CA SER A 389 -27.44 -23.78 -9.21
C SER A 389 -28.01 -24.77 -10.23
N LEU A 390 -28.48 -25.93 -9.77
CA LEU A 390 -29.06 -26.99 -10.62
C LEU A 390 -30.60 -26.94 -10.70
N GLY A 391 -31.25 -25.82 -10.32
CA GLY A 391 -32.70 -25.64 -10.44
C GLY A 391 -33.58 -26.52 -9.55
N GLY A 392 -33.00 -27.30 -8.62
CA GLY A 392 -33.70 -28.31 -7.80
C GLY A 392 -33.85 -27.99 -6.30
N GLY A 393 -33.68 -26.73 -5.88
CA GLY A 393 -33.81 -26.32 -4.47
C GLY A 393 -32.52 -26.36 -3.63
N GLY A 394 -31.34 -26.47 -4.26
CA GLY A 394 -30.03 -26.30 -3.61
C GLY A 394 -29.65 -24.83 -3.39
N ALA A 395 -28.61 -24.58 -2.59
CA ALA A 395 -28.09 -23.23 -2.37
C ALA A 395 -27.48 -22.66 -3.66
N SER A 396 -27.95 -21.50 -4.12
CA SER A 396 -27.35 -20.78 -5.25
C SER A 396 -25.94 -20.27 -4.90
N PRO A 397 -25.09 -19.97 -5.89
CA PRO A 397 -23.81 -19.32 -5.63
C PRO A 397 -24.00 -18.08 -4.76
N SER A 398 -23.23 -17.98 -3.69
CA SER A 398 -23.46 -16.98 -2.66
C SER A 398 -22.16 -16.52 -2.01
N LEU A 399 -22.09 -15.22 -1.73
CA LEU A 399 -21.14 -14.65 -0.80
C LEU A 399 -21.83 -14.59 0.57
N TYR A 400 -21.39 -15.40 1.52
CA TYR A 400 -21.84 -15.34 2.89
C TYR A 400 -21.02 -14.30 3.65
N ILE A 401 -21.68 -13.41 4.40
CA ILE A 401 -21.01 -12.28 5.07
C ILE A 401 -21.42 -12.23 6.53
N SER A 402 -20.47 -12.47 7.45
CA SER A 402 -20.75 -12.42 8.89
C SER A 402 -21.01 -11.00 9.39
N ASP A 403 -21.47 -10.89 10.64
CA ASP A 403 -21.33 -9.63 11.39
C ASP A 403 -19.83 -9.33 11.66
N PRO A 404 -19.46 -8.08 11.99
CA PRO A 404 -18.08 -7.75 12.28
C PRO A 404 -17.52 -8.59 13.42
N VAL A 405 -16.31 -9.12 13.25
CA VAL A 405 -15.61 -9.95 14.25
C VAL A 405 -14.64 -9.12 15.09
N THR A 406 -14.40 -7.87 14.69
CA THR A 406 -13.56 -6.91 15.41
C THR A 406 -14.29 -6.33 16.62
N VAL A 407 -13.55 -6.02 17.67
CA VAL A 407 -14.08 -5.43 18.91
C VAL A 407 -13.55 -4.02 19.11
N GLN A 408 -14.43 -3.10 19.49
CA GLN A 408 -14.05 -1.72 19.79
C GLN A 408 -13.32 -1.62 21.14
N ARG A 409 -12.15 -0.97 21.15
CA ARG A 409 -11.34 -0.67 22.34
C ARG A 409 -11.14 0.84 22.46
N ASN A 410 -11.91 1.44 23.35
CA ASN A 410 -11.88 2.87 23.59
C ASN A 410 -10.98 3.17 24.77
N TRP A 411 -10.12 4.18 24.61
CA TRP A 411 -9.37 4.76 25.73
C TRP A 411 -10.35 5.41 26.72
N THR A 412 -10.20 5.12 28.00
CA THR A 412 -11.07 5.63 29.07
C THR A 412 -10.30 6.27 30.23
N ALA A 413 -8.95 6.19 30.22
CA ALA A 413 -8.15 6.74 31.29
C ALA A 413 -8.12 8.27 31.26
N THR A 414 -8.31 8.92 32.40
CA THR A 414 -8.25 10.39 32.52
C THR A 414 -6.88 10.91 32.93
N ALA A 415 -5.93 10.02 33.21
CA ALA A 415 -4.55 10.39 33.50
C ALA A 415 -3.89 11.04 32.28
N SER A 416 -2.97 11.98 32.50
CA SER A 416 -2.22 12.64 31.41
C SER A 416 -1.35 11.67 30.61
N THR A 417 -0.95 10.55 31.23
CA THR A 417 -0.20 9.47 30.57
C THR A 417 -0.73 8.12 31.02
N GLY A 418 -0.69 7.13 30.14
CA GLY A 418 -1.01 5.74 30.48
C GLY A 418 -0.35 4.74 29.52
N ALA A 419 -0.19 3.50 29.99
CA ALA A 419 0.39 2.42 29.21
C ALA A 419 -0.68 1.72 28.35
N TRP A 420 -0.30 1.36 27.12
CA TRP A 420 -1.16 0.59 26.21
C TRP A 420 -1.60 -0.75 26.81
N THR A 421 -0.69 -1.43 27.52
CA THR A 421 -0.91 -2.77 28.07
C THR A 421 -1.76 -2.81 29.35
N ASP A 422 -1.98 -1.67 29.98
CA ASP A 422 -2.77 -1.61 31.21
C ASP A 422 -4.27 -1.65 30.88
N ALA A 423 -4.91 -2.77 31.23
CA ALA A 423 -6.34 -2.97 31.02
C ALA A 423 -7.22 -1.92 31.72
N GLY A 424 -6.73 -1.28 32.80
CA GLY A 424 -7.45 -0.21 33.49
C GLY A 424 -7.67 1.05 32.64
N ASN A 425 -6.92 1.20 31.55
CA ASN A 425 -7.02 2.36 30.67
C ASN A 425 -8.08 2.21 29.55
N TRP A 426 -8.74 1.05 29.46
CA TRP A 426 -9.63 0.72 28.36
C TRP A 426 -11.04 0.37 28.85
N ASN A 427 -12.03 0.46 27.96
CA ASN A 427 -13.39 -0.04 28.20
C ASN A 427 -13.50 -1.59 28.26
N GLY A 428 -12.42 -2.29 28.61
CA GLY A 428 -12.30 -3.75 28.71
C GLY A 428 -10.84 -4.17 28.82
N PRO A 429 -10.45 -5.42 28.46
CA PRO A 429 -9.03 -5.78 28.42
C PRO A 429 -8.25 -4.93 27.41
N ALA A 430 -6.92 -4.91 27.58
CA ALA A 430 -6.01 -4.25 26.66
C ALA A 430 -6.21 -4.73 25.20
N PRO A 431 -5.89 -3.88 24.20
CA PRO A 431 -6.07 -4.21 22.80
C PRO A 431 -5.32 -5.47 22.36
N THR A 432 -5.93 -6.19 21.43
CA THR A 432 -5.41 -7.36 20.73
C THR A 432 -5.53 -7.16 19.22
N VAL A 433 -5.01 -8.07 18.40
CA VAL A 433 -5.11 -8.01 16.93
C VAL A 433 -6.55 -7.89 16.38
N LEU A 434 -7.58 -8.27 17.14
CA LEU A 434 -9.00 -8.09 16.74
C LEU A 434 -9.59 -6.76 17.23
N SER A 435 -8.80 -5.89 17.84
CA SER A 435 -9.28 -4.65 18.44
C SER A 435 -9.18 -3.48 17.46
N ILE A 436 -10.31 -2.84 17.16
CA ILE A 436 -10.30 -1.49 16.59
C ILE A 436 -10.11 -0.54 17.77
N VAL A 437 -8.96 0.13 17.79
CA VAL A 437 -8.53 0.97 18.91
C VAL A 437 -8.91 2.41 18.62
N HIS A 438 -9.62 3.03 19.55
CA HIS A 438 -9.94 4.46 19.53
C HIS A 438 -9.24 5.16 20.68
N LEU A 439 -8.15 5.84 20.34
CA LEU A 439 -7.44 6.74 21.22
C LEU A 439 -8.04 8.14 21.07
N ARG A 440 -9.01 8.44 21.95
CA ARG A 440 -9.61 9.77 22.04
C ARG A 440 -9.18 10.44 23.33
N ASN A 441 -8.88 11.74 23.27
CA ASN A 441 -8.66 12.49 24.50
C ASN A 441 -9.97 12.51 25.31
N VAL A 442 -9.90 12.04 26.56
CA VAL A 442 -11.00 11.99 27.54
C VAL A 442 -10.71 12.84 28.78
N ALA A 443 -9.52 13.45 28.87
CA ALA A 443 -9.20 14.42 29.91
C ALA A 443 -9.87 15.77 29.62
N SER A 444 -10.11 16.55 30.68
CA SER A 444 -10.61 17.91 30.55
C SER A 444 -9.46 18.89 30.41
N LEU A 445 -9.32 19.53 29.24
CA LEU A 445 -8.42 20.66 28.97
C LEU A 445 -6.92 20.34 29.18
N SER A 446 -6.48 19.16 28.76
CA SER A 446 -5.06 18.80 28.82
C SER A 446 -4.73 17.70 27.81
N ASN A 447 -3.54 17.79 27.20
CA ASN A 447 -3.03 16.73 26.35
C ASN A 447 -2.93 15.41 27.12
N GLN A 448 -3.26 14.30 26.46
CA GLN A 448 -3.05 12.96 26.97
C GLN A 448 -2.08 12.18 26.09
N SER A 449 -1.38 11.22 26.71
CA SER A 449 -0.51 10.32 25.97
C SER A 449 -0.66 8.85 26.36
N VAL A 450 -0.73 7.99 25.34
CA VAL A 450 -0.67 6.54 25.46
C VAL A 450 0.70 6.07 25.02
N THR A 451 1.32 5.22 25.83
CA THR A 451 2.67 4.73 25.59
C THR A 451 2.67 3.24 25.24
N VAL A 452 3.27 2.91 24.10
CA VAL A 452 3.62 1.55 23.66
C VAL A 452 5.11 1.36 23.93
N SER A 453 5.43 0.67 25.03
CA SER A 453 6.81 0.44 25.50
C SER A 453 7.36 -0.95 25.19
N GLY A 454 6.55 -1.79 24.56
CA GLY A 454 6.91 -3.11 24.03
C GLY A 454 5.96 -3.49 22.90
N ASP A 455 6.19 -4.64 22.27
CA ASP A 455 5.40 -5.07 21.11
C ASP A 455 3.90 -5.15 21.44
N ALA A 456 3.10 -4.53 20.56
CA ALA A 456 1.65 -4.44 20.70
C ALA A 456 0.97 -4.73 19.37
N THR A 457 -0.25 -5.25 19.43
CA THR A 457 -1.07 -5.55 18.24
C THR A 457 -2.44 -4.91 18.32
N ALA A 458 -2.96 -4.48 17.18
CA ALA A 458 -4.34 -4.03 16.99
C ALA A 458 -4.89 -4.49 15.64
N TRP A 459 -6.20 -4.42 15.45
CA TRP A 459 -6.78 -4.50 14.11
C TRP A 459 -6.49 -3.19 13.37
N GLU A 460 -6.89 -2.07 13.98
CA GLU A 460 -6.73 -0.71 13.47
C GLU A 460 -6.54 0.22 14.65
N VAL A 461 -5.85 1.35 14.45
CA VAL A 461 -5.69 2.38 15.49
C VAL A 461 -6.13 3.73 14.95
N ASN A 462 -7.06 4.37 15.66
CA ASN A 462 -7.57 5.70 15.36
C ASN A 462 -7.17 6.65 16.49
N ILE A 463 -6.43 7.71 16.16
CA ILE A 463 -5.89 8.67 17.12
C ILE A 463 -6.54 10.02 16.86
N SER A 464 -7.28 10.55 17.84
CA SER A 464 -7.94 11.85 17.72
C SER A 464 -8.00 12.60 19.05
N GLY A 465 -7.89 13.91 18.97
CA GLY A 465 -8.25 14.80 20.08
C GLY A 465 -9.55 15.53 19.75
N ASP A 466 -9.83 16.60 20.47
CA ASP A 466 -10.85 17.57 20.02
C ASP A 466 -10.47 18.97 20.51
N ALA A 467 -11.08 19.99 19.89
CA ALA A 467 -10.79 21.39 20.20
C ALA A 467 -11.12 21.81 21.66
N VAL A 468 -11.83 20.97 22.41
CA VAL A 468 -12.22 21.20 23.81
C VAL A 468 -11.31 20.42 24.78
N ARG A 469 -10.80 19.26 24.38
CA ARG A 469 -10.02 18.35 25.24
C ARG A 469 -8.52 18.36 24.94
N ASP A 470 -8.10 19.02 23.87
CA ASP A 470 -6.73 19.10 23.36
C ASP A 470 -6.21 17.78 22.74
N GLU A 471 -4.89 17.65 22.63
CA GLU A 471 -4.18 16.62 21.88
C GLU A 471 -4.33 15.21 22.50
N MET A 472 -4.49 14.19 21.66
CA MET A 472 -4.27 12.79 22.04
C MET A 472 -3.03 12.24 21.35
N LYS A 473 -2.05 11.77 22.12
CA LYS A 473 -0.75 11.33 21.59
C LYS A 473 -0.50 9.84 21.80
N LEU A 474 -0.28 9.09 20.74
CA LEU A 474 0.28 7.74 20.80
C LEU A 474 1.80 7.80 20.66
N ARG A 475 2.53 7.33 21.68
CA ARG A 475 4.00 7.24 21.68
C ARG A 475 4.41 5.78 21.49
N VAL A 476 5.27 5.52 20.52
CA VAL A 476 5.91 4.21 20.33
C VAL A 476 7.39 4.35 20.68
N GLU A 477 7.77 3.77 21.82
CA GLU A 477 9.11 3.94 22.39
C GLU A 477 10.17 3.08 21.67
N SER A 478 11.43 3.44 21.85
CA SER A 478 12.58 2.71 21.32
C SER A 478 12.51 1.22 21.66
N GLY A 479 12.62 0.38 20.62
CA GLY A 479 12.56 -1.08 20.75
C GLY A 479 11.14 -1.66 20.85
N ALA A 480 10.10 -0.83 20.86
CA ALA A 480 8.71 -1.27 20.77
C ALA A 480 8.21 -1.25 19.31
N LYS A 481 7.35 -2.21 18.97
CA LYS A 481 6.69 -2.27 17.67
C LYS A 481 5.17 -2.34 17.82
N LEU A 482 4.44 -1.37 17.25
CA LEU A 482 2.99 -1.45 17.09
C LEU A 482 2.65 -2.09 15.76
N THR A 483 2.08 -3.30 15.78
CA THR A 483 1.67 -4.02 14.57
C THR A 483 0.16 -3.98 14.40
N THR A 484 -0.35 -3.42 13.31
CA THR A 484 -1.78 -3.44 12.97
C THR A 484 -2.07 -4.42 11.85
N PHE A 485 -3.27 -5.00 11.86
CA PHE A 485 -3.75 -5.84 10.75
C PHE A 485 -4.23 -5.00 9.56
N SER A 486 -5.01 -3.94 9.84
CA SER A 486 -5.40 -2.86 8.93
C SER A 486 -4.38 -1.72 9.06
N GLY A 487 -4.82 -0.47 9.20
CA GLY A 487 -3.94 0.69 9.29
C GLY A 487 -3.93 1.45 10.63
N VAL A 488 -3.29 2.62 10.57
CA VAL A 488 -3.29 3.64 11.61
C VAL A 488 -3.81 4.95 11.01
N ASN A 489 -4.82 5.55 11.63
CA ASN A 489 -5.38 6.84 11.22
C ASN A 489 -5.08 7.90 12.27
N VAL A 490 -4.49 9.01 11.85
CA VAL A 490 -4.16 10.16 12.71
C VAL A 490 -5.04 11.34 12.33
N GLU A 491 -6.13 11.50 13.06
CA GLU A 491 -7.18 12.49 12.83
C GLU A 491 -6.84 13.85 13.50
N PRO A 492 -7.66 14.91 13.37
CA PRO A 492 -7.39 16.21 13.95
C PRO A 492 -7.14 16.13 15.46
N PHE A 493 -6.16 16.90 15.93
CA PHE A 493 -5.68 16.88 17.32
C PHE A 493 -5.13 15.51 17.79
N GLY A 494 -5.02 14.52 16.92
CA GLY A 494 -4.30 13.28 17.16
C GLY A 494 -2.84 13.42 16.76
N THR A 495 -1.96 12.75 17.52
CA THR A 495 -0.53 12.71 17.23
C THR A 495 0.01 11.29 17.33
N LEU A 496 0.63 10.79 16.27
CA LEU A 496 1.47 9.60 16.29
C LEU A 496 2.93 10.05 16.46
N ARG A 497 3.56 9.67 17.57
CA ARG A 497 4.96 9.98 17.87
C ARG A 497 5.80 8.72 17.94
N LEU A 498 6.84 8.62 17.10
CA LEU A 498 7.88 7.60 17.24
C LEU A 498 9.06 8.12 18.07
N GLU A 499 9.48 7.36 19.07
CA GLU A 499 10.62 7.70 19.93
C GLU A 499 11.71 6.62 19.82
N GLY A 500 12.05 6.29 18.58
CA GLY A 500 12.92 5.18 18.17
C GLY A 500 12.18 3.85 17.96
N GLY A 501 10.86 3.84 18.12
CA GLY A 501 10.00 2.67 17.91
C GLY A 501 9.61 2.45 16.45
N ALA A 502 8.81 1.42 16.20
CA ALA A 502 8.31 1.09 14.86
C ALA A 502 6.79 0.93 14.81
N VAL A 503 6.20 1.35 13.70
CA VAL A 503 4.81 1.04 13.33
C VAL A 503 4.84 0.13 12.11
N ASP A 504 4.14 -0.99 12.20
CA ASP A 504 4.04 -1.98 11.14
C ASP A 504 2.57 -2.20 10.83
N ALA A 505 2.09 -1.57 9.76
CA ALA A 505 0.68 -1.48 9.41
C ALA A 505 0.46 -1.84 7.95
N GLN A 506 -0.79 -2.00 7.50
CA GLN A 506 -1.04 -2.04 6.06
C GLN A 506 -0.84 -0.64 5.45
N TYR A 507 -1.32 0.39 6.15
CA TYR A 507 -1.19 1.79 5.76
C TYR A 507 -1.13 2.69 7.00
N VAL A 508 -0.65 3.93 6.82
CA VAL A 508 -0.72 5.00 7.84
C VAL A 508 -1.23 6.27 7.18
N GLU A 509 -2.36 6.79 7.66
CA GLU A 509 -3.02 7.98 7.12
C GLU A 509 -2.97 9.13 8.12
N ILE A 510 -2.52 10.30 7.69
CA ILE A 510 -2.53 11.53 8.47
C ILE A 510 -3.64 12.45 7.91
N LEU A 511 -4.74 12.51 8.66
CA LEU A 511 -6.01 13.15 8.33
C LEU A 511 -6.19 14.41 9.18
N GLY A 512 -5.34 15.42 8.97
CA GLY A 512 -5.34 16.65 9.76
C GLY A 512 -4.65 16.55 11.13
N GLY A 513 -4.20 15.35 11.53
CA GLY A 513 -3.38 15.12 12.71
C GLY A 513 -1.89 15.38 12.49
N ALA A 514 -1.05 14.87 13.40
CA ALA A 514 0.40 15.00 13.33
C ALA A 514 1.13 13.65 13.40
N LEU A 515 2.07 13.43 12.48
CA LEU A 515 3.11 12.42 12.59
C LEU A 515 4.42 13.10 12.97
N GLU A 516 5.04 12.70 14.08
CA GLU A 516 6.31 13.26 14.53
C GLU A 516 7.28 12.22 15.09
N GLY A 517 8.55 12.60 15.25
CA GLY A 517 9.54 11.79 15.94
C GLY A 517 10.56 11.10 15.05
N VAL A 518 11.14 10.02 15.58
CA VAL A 518 12.19 9.22 14.92
C VAL A 518 11.83 7.75 15.02
N GLY A 519 11.99 6.99 13.95
CA GLY A 519 11.64 5.57 13.95
C GLY A 519 11.31 5.05 12.56
N SER A 520 10.71 3.86 12.52
CA SER A 520 10.48 3.14 11.28
C SER A 520 9.01 2.81 11.04
N PHE A 521 8.59 2.92 9.78
CA PHE A 521 7.33 2.44 9.26
C PHE A 521 7.56 1.26 8.35
N PHE A 522 6.75 0.22 8.52
CA PHE A 522 6.66 -0.91 7.60
C PHE A 522 5.21 -0.97 7.12
N THR A 523 4.99 -0.76 5.82
CA THR A 523 3.63 -0.71 5.25
C THR A 523 3.41 -1.81 4.23
N GLY A 524 2.14 -2.16 4.01
CA GLY A 524 1.71 -3.20 3.06
C GLY A 524 1.50 -4.57 3.68
N SER A 525 1.51 -5.60 2.85
CA SER A 525 1.37 -6.99 3.27
C SER A 525 2.12 -7.92 2.35
N GLY A 526 3.12 -8.63 2.89
CA GLY A 526 3.94 -9.57 2.13
C GLY A 526 4.58 -8.90 0.90
N PRO A 527 4.40 -9.42 -0.32
CA PRO A 527 4.98 -8.82 -1.51
C PRO A 527 4.37 -7.46 -1.88
N ILE A 528 3.15 -7.16 -1.43
CA ILE A 528 2.40 -5.96 -1.83
C ILE A 528 2.79 -4.79 -0.92
N PRO A 529 3.37 -3.70 -1.45
CA PRO A 529 3.74 -2.54 -0.65
C PRO A 529 2.52 -1.75 -0.20
N GLY A 530 2.62 -1.06 0.93
CA GLY A 530 1.61 -0.10 1.41
C GLY A 530 2.15 1.33 1.38
N GLN A 531 1.45 2.23 2.07
CA GLN A 531 1.79 3.65 2.06
C GLN A 531 1.68 4.31 3.43
N VAL A 532 2.50 5.34 3.62
CA VAL A 532 2.28 6.42 4.59
C VAL A 532 1.83 7.65 3.80
N GLU A 533 0.62 8.12 4.05
CA GLU A 533 0.03 9.25 3.31
C GLU A 533 -0.34 10.39 4.27
N ASN A 534 0.19 11.58 3.99
CA ASN A 534 -0.19 12.80 4.66
C ASN A 534 -1.18 13.60 3.82
N ARG A 535 -2.47 13.50 4.12
CA ARG A 535 -3.51 14.14 3.29
C ARG A 535 -3.63 15.62 3.57
N SER A 536 -3.78 15.96 4.85
CA SER A 536 -4.08 17.31 5.32
C SER A 536 -3.45 17.63 6.67
N GLY A 537 -2.61 16.74 7.19
CA GLY A 537 -1.94 16.91 8.47
C GLY A 537 -0.51 17.42 8.35
N ARG A 538 0.22 17.25 9.45
CA ARG A 538 1.64 17.62 9.54
C ARG A 538 2.50 16.38 9.74
N VAL A 539 3.50 16.20 8.89
CA VAL A 539 4.59 15.25 9.11
C VAL A 539 5.83 16.03 9.52
N SER A 540 6.43 15.68 10.65
CA SER A 540 7.63 16.34 11.15
C SER A 540 8.61 15.33 11.76
N PRO A 541 9.60 14.85 10.99
CA PRO A 541 10.68 14.08 11.57
C PRO A 541 11.36 14.90 12.69
N GLY A 542 11.91 14.20 13.69
CA GLY A 542 12.56 14.83 14.82
C GLY A 542 11.69 14.90 16.07
N LEU A 543 12.33 15.15 17.21
CA LEU A 543 11.68 15.19 18.51
C LEU A 543 11.66 16.61 19.08
N PRO A 544 10.71 16.93 19.99
CA PRO A 544 10.70 18.20 20.69
C PRO A 544 12.05 18.50 21.36
N GLY A 545 12.44 19.78 21.35
CA GLY A 545 13.73 20.22 21.90
C GLY A 545 14.84 20.30 20.87
N ASP A 546 14.50 20.59 19.60
CA ASP A 546 15.45 20.78 18.50
C ASP A 546 16.28 19.53 18.16
N ILE A 547 15.68 18.35 18.23
CA ILE A 547 16.36 17.10 17.89
C ILE A 547 15.98 16.73 16.46
N VAL A 548 16.96 16.80 15.55
CA VAL A 548 16.77 16.29 14.18
C VAL A 548 16.48 14.80 14.17
N GLY A 549 15.66 14.38 13.22
CA GLY A 549 15.18 13.01 13.15
C GLY A 549 15.20 12.41 11.76
N THR A 550 15.12 11.08 11.73
CA THR A 550 14.88 10.32 10.50
C THR A 550 13.66 9.45 10.69
N LEU A 551 12.76 9.51 9.69
CA LEU A 551 11.69 8.54 9.51
C LEU A 551 12.10 7.60 8.38
N ASP A 552 12.28 6.33 8.70
CA ASP A 552 12.54 5.27 7.72
C ASP A 552 11.20 4.63 7.32
N ILE A 553 10.86 4.60 6.04
CA ILE A 553 9.60 4.07 5.52
C ILE A 553 9.92 2.93 4.56
N SER A 554 9.54 1.72 4.94
CA SER A 554 9.47 0.58 4.03
C SER A 554 8.08 0.50 3.42
N GLY A 555 7.96 0.93 2.17
CA GLY A 555 6.73 1.20 1.44
C GLY A 555 6.82 2.54 0.70
N ARG A 556 5.68 3.20 0.52
CA ARG A 556 5.58 4.48 -0.19
C ARG A 556 5.34 5.63 0.77
N PHE A 557 5.70 6.85 0.37
CA PHE A 557 5.33 8.07 1.05
C PHE A 557 4.61 9.03 0.11
N ALA A 558 3.48 9.59 0.52
CA ALA A 558 2.77 10.61 -0.23
C ALA A 558 2.46 11.81 0.67
N ASN A 559 2.76 13.01 0.20
CA ASN A 559 2.31 14.26 0.83
C ASN A 559 1.28 14.93 -0.09
N GLY A 560 0.01 14.90 0.33
CA GLY A 560 -1.12 15.46 -0.42
C GLY A 560 -1.09 16.99 -0.52
N SER A 561 -2.01 17.55 -1.29
CA SER A 561 -2.09 18.99 -1.59
C SER A 561 -2.31 19.87 -0.35
N ASP A 562 -2.95 19.34 0.68
CA ASP A 562 -3.17 20.05 1.95
C ASP A 562 -2.18 19.61 3.04
N GLY A 563 -1.30 18.65 2.74
CA GLY A 563 -0.31 18.13 3.67
C GLY A 563 0.86 19.09 3.87
N VAL A 564 1.31 19.22 5.11
CA VAL A 564 2.52 19.96 5.48
C VAL A 564 3.64 19.00 5.88
N LEU A 565 4.75 19.03 5.14
CA LEU A 565 6.01 18.45 5.59
C LEU A 565 6.83 19.53 6.31
N TRP A 566 7.08 19.34 7.60
CA TRP A 566 7.85 20.29 8.41
C TRP A 566 9.20 19.72 8.83
N MET A 567 10.27 20.32 8.34
CA MET A 567 11.64 19.85 8.52
C MET A 567 12.51 20.87 9.25
N HIS A 568 13.42 20.40 10.08
CA HIS A 568 14.38 21.22 10.80
C HIS A 568 15.79 21.06 10.25
N LEU A 569 16.49 22.18 10.15
CA LEU A 569 17.90 22.24 9.82
C LEU A 569 18.69 22.78 11.00
N GLY A 570 19.88 22.22 11.21
CA GLY A 570 20.81 22.68 12.22
C GLY A 570 22.27 22.55 11.80
N PHE A 571 23.15 23.01 12.69
CA PHE A 571 24.60 22.95 12.49
C PHE A 571 25.28 22.40 13.72
N THR A 572 26.24 21.52 13.49
CA THR A 572 27.14 20.95 14.50
C THR A 572 28.59 21.23 14.10
N SER A 573 29.53 21.01 15.02
CA SER A 573 30.96 21.04 14.67
C SER A 573 31.35 20.01 13.60
N SER A 574 30.53 18.98 13.42
CA SER A 574 30.68 17.91 12.42
C SER A 574 30.00 18.19 11.07
N GLY A 575 29.33 19.33 10.91
CA GLY A 575 28.65 19.69 9.66
C GLY A 575 27.15 19.99 9.86
N VAL A 576 26.41 19.93 8.76
CA VAL A 576 24.95 20.14 8.76
C VAL A 576 24.25 18.95 9.40
N ILE A 577 23.17 19.24 10.12
CA ILE A 577 22.20 18.24 10.57
C ILE A 577 20.83 18.63 10.03
N THR A 578 20.05 17.64 9.62
CA THR A 578 18.73 17.86 9.01
C THR A 578 17.81 16.74 9.41
N ASP A 579 16.53 17.07 9.51
CA ASP A 579 15.48 16.07 9.41
C ASP A 579 15.56 15.34 8.07
N ARG A 580 15.17 14.07 8.05
CA ARG A 580 15.15 13.23 6.85
C ARG A 580 13.93 12.32 6.81
N ILE A 581 13.42 12.08 5.61
CA ILE A 581 12.53 10.96 5.30
C ILE A 581 13.25 10.04 4.33
N VAL A 582 13.42 8.78 4.70
CA VAL A 582 14.10 7.76 3.89
C VAL A 582 13.05 6.72 3.50
N VAL A 583 12.77 6.61 2.20
CA VAL A 583 11.74 5.71 1.66
C VAL A 583 12.41 4.69 0.76
N ASP A 584 12.05 3.40 0.88
CA ASP A 584 12.55 2.37 -0.05
C ASP A 584 11.73 2.29 -1.35
N GLY A 585 10.48 2.76 -1.33
CA GLY A 585 9.59 2.90 -2.47
C GLY A 585 9.49 4.32 -3.03
N ALA A 586 8.47 4.54 -3.84
CA ALA A 586 8.22 5.82 -4.51
C ALA A 586 7.69 6.89 -3.55
N VAL A 587 7.99 8.15 -3.87
CA VAL A 587 7.53 9.34 -3.15
C VAL A 587 6.70 10.21 -4.08
N SER A 588 5.49 10.60 -3.64
CA SER A 588 4.65 11.60 -4.31
C SER A 588 4.60 12.89 -3.47
N LEU A 589 4.85 14.04 -4.09
CA LEU A 589 4.96 15.33 -3.42
C LEU A 589 3.93 16.33 -3.94
N GLY A 590 3.14 16.86 -3.02
CA GLY A 590 2.29 18.04 -3.17
C GLY A 590 2.33 18.89 -1.89
N GLY A 591 1.46 19.89 -1.81
CA GLY A 591 1.26 20.67 -0.59
C GLY A 591 2.42 21.57 -0.19
N THR A 592 2.71 21.64 1.11
CA THR A 592 3.65 22.62 1.68
C THR A 592 4.90 21.96 2.26
N LEU A 593 6.07 22.44 1.86
CA LEU A 593 7.31 22.22 2.61
C LEU A 593 7.57 23.42 3.53
N GLU A 594 7.59 23.18 4.83
CA GLU A 594 7.99 24.14 5.84
C GLU A 594 9.37 23.76 6.39
N VAL A 595 10.28 24.73 6.46
CA VAL A 595 11.63 24.52 6.99
C VAL A 595 11.89 25.45 8.16
N GLY A 596 12.24 24.86 9.31
CA GLY A 596 12.69 25.56 10.51
C GLY A 596 14.20 25.47 10.70
N MET A 597 14.78 26.44 11.42
CA MET A 597 16.14 26.34 11.93
C MET A 597 16.09 25.94 13.40
N LEU A 598 16.92 24.98 13.83
CA LEU A 598 17.06 24.63 15.24
C LEU A 598 17.50 25.87 16.05
N ALA A 599 16.87 26.10 17.20
CA ALA A 599 17.17 27.24 18.07
C ALA A 599 18.40 27.01 18.97
N SER A 600 18.76 25.74 19.23
CA SER A 600 19.85 25.36 20.13
C SER A 600 21.21 25.14 19.42
N GLY A 601 22.05 26.17 19.44
CA GLY A 601 23.41 26.16 18.90
C GLY A 601 23.81 27.57 18.50
N ALA A 602 25.11 27.89 18.49
CA ALA A 602 25.54 29.19 17.94
C ALA A 602 24.93 29.34 16.53
N PRO A 603 24.32 30.48 16.17
CA PRO A 603 23.68 30.67 14.87
C PRO A 603 24.77 30.69 13.78
N ILE A 604 25.20 29.50 13.37
CA ILE A 604 25.98 29.32 12.17
C ILE A 604 24.97 29.53 11.06
N ALA A 605 25.07 30.66 10.36
CA ALA A 605 24.21 30.89 9.22
C ALA A 605 24.53 29.86 8.11
N PRO A 606 23.53 29.39 7.35
CA PRO A 606 23.78 28.57 6.16
C PRO A 606 24.79 29.26 5.23
N GLN A 607 25.76 28.51 4.73
CA GLN A 607 26.82 28.98 3.84
C GLN A 607 26.54 28.57 2.40
N LEU A 608 27.03 29.36 1.44
CA LEU A 608 26.89 29.06 0.02
C LEU A 608 27.45 27.67 -0.31
N GLY A 609 26.70 26.93 -1.13
CA GLY A 609 26.96 25.56 -1.55
C GLY A 609 26.75 24.48 -0.49
N GLN A 610 26.20 24.82 0.67
CA GLN A 610 25.69 23.80 1.58
C GLN A 610 24.42 23.17 1.02
N SER A 611 24.35 21.84 1.12
CA SER A 611 23.23 21.03 0.66
C SER A 611 22.70 20.19 1.82
N PHE A 612 21.38 20.03 1.88
CA PHE A 612 20.64 19.26 2.87
C PHE A 612 19.79 18.22 2.12
N SER A 613 20.06 16.94 2.36
CA SER A 613 19.25 15.82 1.86
C SER A 613 17.99 15.72 2.70
N LEU A 614 16.82 16.02 2.12
CA LEU A 614 15.56 16.05 2.84
C LEU A 614 14.80 14.73 2.71
N ILE A 615 14.67 14.22 1.48
CA ILE A 615 13.90 13.02 1.17
C ILE A 615 14.70 12.16 0.21
N THR A 616 14.73 10.84 0.44
CA THR A 616 15.24 9.87 -0.54
C THR A 616 14.17 8.81 -0.82
N GLY A 617 14.08 8.36 -2.06
CA GLY A 617 13.11 7.35 -2.52
C GLY A 617 13.61 6.59 -3.76
N SER A 618 12.91 5.52 -4.16
CA SER A 618 13.21 4.82 -5.42
C SER A 618 12.79 5.62 -6.67
N ALA A 619 11.80 6.50 -6.51
CA ALA A 619 11.39 7.50 -7.47
C ALA A 619 10.78 8.70 -6.72
N ILE A 620 11.04 9.92 -7.18
CA ILE A 620 10.36 11.14 -6.71
C ILE A 620 9.46 11.66 -7.83
N VAL A 621 8.19 11.87 -7.52
CA VAL A 621 7.18 12.43 -8.43
C VAL A 621 6.50 13.62 -7.75
N GLY A 622 6.14 14.64 -8.53
CA GLY A 622 5.52 15.87 -8.03
C GLY A 622 6.51 16.83 -7.38
N GLU A 623 5.99 17.98 -6.94
CA GLU A 623 6.74 19.04 -6.27
C GLU A 623 5.84 19.70 -5.21
N PHE A 624 6.45 20.27 -4.15
CA PHE A 624 5.72 21.10 -3.20
C PHE A 624 5.18 22.37 -3.88
N ALA A 625 3.88 22.61 -3.75
CA ALA A 625 3.21 23.79 -4.29
C ALA A 625 3.54 25.06 -3.50
N THR A 626 3.82 24.94 -2.20
CA THR A 626 4.16 26.05 -1.32
C THR A 626 5.45 25.77 -0.55
N LEU A 627 6.35 26.76 -0.51
CA LEU A 627 7.60 26.69 0.24
C LEU A 627 7.61 27.76 1.34
N LEU A 628 7.70 27.32 2.60
CA LEU A 628 7.84 28.19 3.77
C LEU A 628 9.25 28.01 4.33
N LEU A 629 10.21 28.77 3.80
CA LEU A 629 11.63 28.63 4.10
C LEU A 629 12.12 29.75 5.02
N PRO A 630 13.11 29.49 5.90
CA PRO A 630 13.65 30.51 6.79
C PRO A 630 14.43 31.54 5.98
N ALA A 631 14.36 32.81 6.38
CA ALA A 631 15.09 33.88 5.71
C ALA A 631 16.60 33.67 5.81
N LEU A 632 17.30 33.83 4.69
CA LEU A 632 18.76 33.82 4.64
C LEU A 632 19.31 35.24 4.74
N ALA A 633 20.45 35.39 5.41
CA ALA A 633 21.17 36.66 5.49
C ALA A 633 22.15 36.81 4.32
N GLY A 634 22.33 38.04 3.85
CA GLY A 634 23.22 38.37 2.73
C GLY A 634 22.66 37.97 1.37
N ASP A 635 23.53 37.87 0.37
CA ASP A 635 23.18 37.52 -1.01
C ASP A 635 23.08 35.99 -1.18
N LYS A 636 22.17 35.37 -0.42
CA LYS A 636 21.93 33.92 -0.43
C LYS A 636 20.45 33.65 -0.71
N MET A 637 20.18 32.56 -1.42
CA MET A 637 18.84 32.02 -1.63
C MET A 637 18.82 30.52 -1.35
N TRP A 638 17.63 30.03 -1.03
CA TRP A 638 17.36 28.60 -1.03
C TRP A 638 17.03 28.13 -2.45
N GLN A 639 17.58 27.01 -2.84
CA GLN A 639 17.22 26.30 -4.06
C GLN A 639 16.82 24.87 -3.69
N LEU A 640 15.56 24.53 -3.93
CA LEU A 640 15.07 23.17 -3.79
C LEU A 640 15.24 22.45 -5.13
N THR A 641 15.89 21.28 -5.12
CA THR A 641 16.14 20.44 -6.29
C THR A 641 15.41 19.12 -6.10
N TYR A 642 14.61 18.73 -7.10
CA TYR A 642 13.96 17.43 -7.18
C TYR A 642 14.74 16.59 -8.20
N GLY A 643 15.49 15.61 -7.70
CA GLY A 643 16.14 14.59 -8.52
C GLY A 643 15.27 13.35 -8.64
N GLU A 644 15.70 12.37 -9.45
CA GLU A 644 14.95 11.13 -9.66
C GLU A 644 14.73 10.33 -8.37
N THR A 645 15.66 10.40 -7.41
CA THR A 645 15.66 9.60 -6.18
C THR A 645 15.87 10.43 -4.90
N GLU A 646 16.00 11.76 -5.01
CA GLU A 646 16.32 12.61 -3.87
C GLU A 646 15.77 14.03 -4.01
N VAL A 647 15.26 14.57 -2.90
CA VAL A 647 14.96 16.00 -2.74
C VAL A 647 16.05 16.64 -1.90
N GLN A 648 16.73 17.63 -2.48
CA GLN A 648 17.79 18.38 -1.81
C GLN A 648 17.44 19.87 -1.70
N LEU A 649 17.67 20.43 -0.53
CA LEU A 649 17.64 21.88 -0.30
C LEU A 649 19.06 22.42 -0.26
N LYS A 650 19.36 23.39 -1.11
CA LYS A 650 20.70 23.97 -1.26
C LYS A 650 20.71 25.46 -0.97
N VAL A 651 21.82 25.95 -0.44
CA VAL A 651 22.09 27.39 -0.31
C VAL A 651 22.88 27.85 -1.54
N THR A 652 22.31 28.72 -2.35
CA THR A 652 22.98 29.28 -3.54
C THR A 652 22.89 30.80 -3.61
N VAL A 653 23.41 31.40 -4.69
CA VAL A 653 23.37 32.82 -5.00
C VAL A 653 22.03 33.17 -5.67
N PRO A 654 21.38 34.29 -5.31
CA PRO A 654 20.21 34.78 -6.03
C PRO A 654 20.45 34.87 -7.54
N GLY A 655 19.65 34.15 -8.33
CA GLY A 655 19.77 34.13 -9.79
C GLY A 655 20.44 32.89 -10.39
N ASP A 656 21.04 32.03 -9.56
CA ASP A 656 21.52 30.69 -9.95
C ASP A 656 20.31 29.74 -9.98
N PHE A 657 19.72 29.60 -11.15
CA PHE A 657 18.50 28.83 -11.37
C PHE A 657 18.78 27.40 -11.80
N ASN A 658 19.93 27.14 -12.44
CA ASN A 658 20.33 25.80 -12.84
C ASN A 658 21.09 25.03 -11.72
N GLY A 659 21.52 25.73 -10.66
CA GLY A 659 22.16 25.17 -9.48
C GLY A 659 23.63 24.82 -9.66
N ASP A 660 24.31 25.44 -10.61
CA ASP A 660 25.73 25.19 -10.92
C ASP A 660 26.70 26.13 -10.20
N PHE A 661 26.18 26.98 -9.31
CA PHE A 661 26.94 28.00 -8.56
C PHE A 661 27.51 29.12 -9.43
N SER A 662 26.98 29.32 -10.62
CA SER A 662 27.18 30.51 -11.44
C SER A 662 25.85 31.16 -11.78
N VAL A 663 25.89 32.45 -12.12
CA VAL A 663 24.73 33.21 -12.59
C VAL A 663 25.05 33.71 -13.98
N ASP A 664 24.63 32.98 -15.01
CA ASP A 664 25.01 33.24 -16.40
C ASP A 664 23.86 33.00 -17.41
N GLY A 665 24.20 32.76 -18.68
CA GLY A 665 23.20 32.57 -19.74
C GLY A 665 22.32 31.33 -19.54
N ASP A 666 22.85 30.29 -18.92
CA ASP A 666 22.17 29.00 -18.76
C ASP A 666 21.08 29.11 -17.69
N ASP A 667 21.30 29.93 -16.67
CA ASP A 667 20.26 30.28 -15.68
C ASP A 667 19.08 31.00 -16.32
N LEU A 668 19.34 31.90 -17.27
CA LEU A 668 18.27 32.60 -17.96
C LEU A 668 17.40 31.62 -18.76
N GLU A 669 17.99 30.56 -19.31
CA GLU A 669 17.26 29.49 -19.99
C GLU A 669 16.43 28.67 -19.01
N ALA A 670 16.99 28.29 -17.86
CA ALA A 670 16.26 27.63 -16.78
C ALA A 670 15.09 28.48 -16.25
N TRP A 671 15.31 29.80 -16.09
CA TRP A 671 14.26 30.75 -15.72
C TRP A 671 13.14 30.80 -16.74
N ARG A 672 13.47 30.85 -18.04
CA ARG A 672 12.49 30.88 -19.13
C ARG A 672 11.64 29.61 -19.16
N ALA A 673 12.27 28.45 -18.96
CA ALA A 673 11.58 27.17 -18.91
C ALA A 673 10.59 27.08 -17.72
N GLY A 674 10.93 27.70 -16.58
CA GLY A 674 10.10 27.72 -15.37
C GLY A 674 9.27 28.99 -15.16
N PHE A 675 9.21 29.92 -16.11
CA PHE A 675 8.53 31.20 -15.90
C PHE A 675 7.00 31.01 -15.85
N GLY A 676 6.37 31.56 -14.79
CA GLY A 676 4.93 31.44 -14.56
C GLY A 676 4.53 30.20 -13.77
N THR A 677 5.46 29.26 -13.53
CA THR A 677 5.27 28.09 -12.66
C THR A 677 6.20 28.17 -11.45
N ARG A 678 7.51 28.05 -11.68
CA ARG A 678 8.56 28.07 -10.64
C ARG A 678 9.16 29.45 -10.41
N PHE A 679 9.20 30.29 -11.44
CA PHE A 679 9.85 31.59 -11.40
C PHE A 679 8.91 32.73 -11.82
N SER A 680 9.21 33.92 -11.30
CA SER A 680 8.49 35.16 -11.52
C SER A 680 9.39 36.25 -12.10
N GLY A 681 8.81 37.39 -12.45
CA GLY A 681 9.58 38.56 -12.90
C GLY A 681 10.51 39.13 -11.81
N ALA A 682 10.24 38.87 -10.53
CA ALA A 682 11.14 39.27 -9.45
C ALA A 682 12.45 38.47 -9.52
N ASN A 683 12.37 37.18 -9.82
CA ASN A 683 13.55 36.32 -9.96
C ASN A 683 14.44 36.78 -11.12
N LEU A 684 13.86 37.26 -12.23
CA LEU A 684 14.65 37.82 -13.33
C LEU A 684 15.51 39.01 -12.89
N LEU A 685 15.01 39.84 -11.97
CA LEU A 685 15.79 40.95 -11.40
C LEU A 685 16.94 40.44 -10.51
N ASP A 686 16.76 39.30 -9.83
CA ASP A 686 17.85 38.65 -9.08
C ASP A 686 18.95 38.17 -10.02
N TRP A 687 18.58 37.50 -11.12
CA TRP A 687 19.52 37.11 -12.17
C TRP A 687 20.25 38.32 -12.76
N GLN A 688 19.54 39.39 -13.13
CA GLN A 688 20.16 40.60 -13.68
C GLN A 688 21.14 41.27 -12.71
N ARG A 689 20.85 41.25 -11.40
CA ARG A 689 21.71 41.84 -10.37
C ARG A 689 22.95 41.01 -10.09
N ASN A 690 22.86 39.70 -10.27
CA ASN A 690 23.94 38.77 -9.95
C ASN A 690 24.62 38.20 -11.20
N LEU A 691 24.28 38.65 -12.41
CA LEU A 691 24.90 38.17 -13.64
C LEU A 691 26.43 38.29 -13.60
N GLY A 692 27.10 37.15 -13.81
CA GLY A 692 28.55 37.01 -13.73
C GLY A 692 29.08 36.71 -12.32
N VAL A 693 28.21 36.58 -11.31
CA VAL A 693 28.59 36.02 -10.01
C VAL A 693 28.81 34.52 -10.18
N SER A 694 29.97 34.05 -9.74
CA SER A 694 30.27 32.63 -9.64
C SER A 694 31.02 32.38 -8.35
N ILE A 695 30.58 31.38 -7.60
CA ILE A 695 31.26 30.88 -6.42
C ILE A 695 32.21 29.79 -6.93
N GLY A 696 33.50 30.10 -7.00
CA GLY A 696 34.51 29.16 -7.51
C GLY A 696 34.40 27.79 -6.81
N ALA A 697 34.60 26.71 -7.58
CA ALA A 697 34.40 25.32 -7.17
C ALA A 697 34.73 25.09 -5.69
N ILE A 698 33.69 24.87 -4.89
CA ILE A 698 33.84 24.53 -3.48
C ILE A 698 34.50 23.16 -3.46
N ALA A 699 35.70 23.07 -2.89
CA ALA A 699 36.41 21.80 -2.76
C ALA A 699 35.45 20.77 -2.14
N ALA A 700 35.23 19.67 -2.85
CA ALA A 700 34.39 18.57 -2.40
C ALA A 700 34.72 18.27 -0.92
N VAL A 701 33.71 18.38 -0.05
CA VAL A 701 33.84 17.99 1.35
C VAL A 701 34.28 16.52 1.35
N PRO A 702 35.40 16.16 2.00
CA PRO A 702 35.81 14.76 2.06
C PRO A 702 34.67 13.95 2.65
N GLU A 703 34.17 12.98 1.89
CA GLU A 703 33.21 12.01 2.39
C GLU A 703 33.75 11.42 3.72
N PRO A 704 32.88 11.16 4.71
CA PRO A 704 33.31 10.56 5.97
C PRO A 704 34.12 9.29 5.68
N ALA A 705 35.12 9.02 6.51
CA ALA A 705 36.15 7.99 6.31
C ALA A 705 35.67 6.51 6.28
N THR A 706 34.43 6.23 5.88
CA THR A 706 33.90 4.88 5.64
C THR A 706 34.68 4.15 4.55
N ALA A 707 35.07 4.82 3.46
CA ALA A 707 35.93 4.21 2.43
C ALA A 707 37.35 3.87 2.97
N LEU A 708 37.89 4.71 3.86
CA LEU A 708 39.21 4.50 4.48
C LEU A 708 39.17 3.38 5.55
N MET A 709 38.05 3.25 6.27
CA MET A 709 37.78 2.15 7.20
C MET A 709 37.54 0.82 6.47
N LEU A 710 36.91 0.84 5.29
CA LEU A 710 36.75 -0.35 4.44
C LEU A 710 38.10 -0.82 3.86
N ALA A 711 38.96 0.13 3.43
CA ALA A 711 40.30 -0.16 2.93
C ALA A 711 41.24 -0.69 4.04
N LEU A 712 41.18 -0.12 5.25
CA LEU A 712 41.93 -0.63 6.41
C LEU A 712 41.39 -1.98 6.92
N GLY A 713 40.08 -2.22 6.83
CA GLY A 713 39.45 -3.51 7.15
C GLY A 713 39.86 -4.63 6.20
N MET A 714 39.91 -4.37 4.89
CA MET A 714 40.35 -5.36 3.89
C MET A 714 41.85 -5.69 3.98
N GLY A 715 42.70 -4.72 4.38
CA GLY A 715 44.13 -4.95 4.59
C GLY A 715 44.46 -5.88 5.76
N VAL A 716 43.64 -5.89 6.83
CA VAL A 716 43.82 -6.76 8.00
C VAL A 716 43.36 -8.20 7.72
N VAL A 717 42.35 -8.40 6.87
CA VAL A 717 41.88 -9.74 6.46
C VAL A 717 42.85 -10.38 5.46
N ALA A 718 43.46 -9.61 4.56
CA ALA A 718 44.47 -10.11 3.63
C ALA A 718 45.78 -10.54 4.33
N ARG A 719 46.22 -9.84 5.38
CA ARG A 719 47.41 -10.21 6.16
C ARG A 719 47.24 -11.44 7.06
N ARG A 720 46.00 -11.86 7.37
CA ARG A 720 45.75 -13.10 8.14
C ARG A 720 45.75 -14.37 7.29
N ARG A 721 45.72 -14.28 5.95
CA ARG A 721 45.73 -15.45 5.06
C ARG A 721 47.10 -15.86 4.50
N SER A 722 48.16 -15.07 4.68
CA SER A 722 49.52 -15.42 4.17
C SER A 722 50.49 -16.00 5.21
N GLY A 723 50.03 -16.24 6.45
CA GLY A 723 50.88 -16.68 7.57
C GLY A 723 50.70 -18.16 7.98
N ARG A 724 50.63 -19.11 7.04
CA ARG A 724 50.70 -20.54 7.38
C ARG A 724 51.41 -21.34 6.30
N SER A 725 52.75 -21.41 6.40
CA SER A 725 53.57 -22.40 5.71
C SER A 725 55.02 -22.39 6.27
N LEU A 726 55.35 -23.50 6.95
CA LEU A 726 56.67 -24.17 7.05
C LEU A 726 57.68 -23.77 8.17
N SER A 727 57.74 -24.63 9.20
CA SER A 727 58.90 -25.41 9.68
C SER A 727 58.40 -26.23 10.90
N GLY A 728 58.64 -27.52 11.10
CA GLY A 728 59.81 -28.35 10.80
C GLY A 728 60.39 -28.80 12.14
N GLY A 729 59.90 -29.95 12.65
CA GLY A 729 60.28 -30.56 13.94
C GLY A 729 59.37 -31.72 14.29
#